data_AF-A0A6I8MGM4-F1
#
_entry.id   AF-A0A6I8MGM4-F1
#
_cell.length_a   1.000
_cell.length_b   1.000
_cell.length_c   1.000
_cell.angle_alpha   90.00
_cell.angle_beta   90.00
_cell.angle_gamma   90.00
#
_symmetry.space_group_name_H-M   'P 1'
#
loop_
_entity.id
_entity.type
_entity.pdbx_description
1 polymer ?
#
loop_
_entity_poly.entity_id
_entity_poly.type
_entity_poly.pdbx_seq_one_letter_code
_entity_poly.pdbx_strand_id
1 'polypeptide(L)'
;MTEPVHPIADLTDSLLGWASQTELELAQRLAGGGLVIAAGLSDDELERIERLYGIFLTRQLLAGADFAALIGVSPALTLTTLVARARRVVEIDDFVSEFLGGLGLATDESSVIDIDEATAAIMAAIPQSLARFELLGAQEATDALSAIVSLCTQAGIVNNEVPALLEYLDAVNAEGAVSSEDLVAAIAQQENLPLLATALQIAPAAITELIDGVAAVRQFAVDHHDSWFDRSREHLTPQLPRPIEFSVVSELRERPVGTVDREASVGVASREMRPRILFDADRSKVYLRLPEQRLPIADDGTRGEITWRVSIEGTTKIYHTGSPWGDTSGFAESLDVHIERPVRELTVQDETNEITWTVPVLAHDDPALVFSSRGTNVTDKVALHHQSLIVVTPQDVTLTDVVSGDDIVADSETAVEGWDKWVARYLDVSHVTSLSAVEPGKNANMETLRSIDPRQRVRFLAPSEPVDFLKTTGGLPVHSESLIAEFPPTPSGRTETWFLSISSFAGAGVAGDEITAPEPLEIPAEGGAFAVFDPELYDAPWVGEYLVRLRGPRNESFRHEFAIVEGVQANVNIVGACRSFRIPSGGGLSETVLTLRSGAKEFAVEPHEVVVGPQQPAADLVVSTEEGDQLPLRFTPPRLNFELPMVSEPPMWRASRVTLRPRDVDMKASLRIRGTGMLGDPKVTVRNNHGAPIKTAKLSSCDGGLTYVAPISAIASSTNSVPSGRIDFEWTDPMSDRRVSVALADIQSTEPETMELVDGIITVTGAGERGLGVWVWPATAPWETARAFSVIDGRVVLPEQLRDAGPLVAQLHIKDPFMTLVTPVASGVTAVTLDQPGHYVGTDPNLGALSAFLAGETEEVPDANEIMSVLWDMVTTGVAQGESARAVRTAFVSNPSAALTGLSESLVPAEKQPGRVVESGLVRAKFTASNDESGSSHHRAPWIAVLELLGSLDAMTDQSGKPIELETDAPAPAGKKLSEGVVAKRALLAEIKELAGENAVAIVKTARDTTLDTACIDQSTVAIAGMAKAQQEALLEMFFSRSKIVPGLIMDDGNRLLAVFETFNKRVELNELLASEGLIKSAVTLLRTLRSTDKNLYSLARIRFDKLDGVDTNAPENMWSLTPVVSLVLALAARMHAHGFISSNKTLDSATPGWAKLADIVPDLVTGDLIAADAIILAMKKPGIA
;
A
#
# COMPACT_ATOMS: atom_id res chain seq x y z
N MET A 1 37.33 -47.61 -23.43
CA MET A 1 37.05 -46.19 -23.62
C MET A 1 35.55 -46.04 -23.42
N THR A 2 35.14 -45.78 -22.18
CA THR A 2 33.78 -45.41 -21.83
C THR A 2 33.55 -43.97 -22.31
N GLU A 3 32.42 -43.72 -22.97
CA GLU A 3 32.00 -42.35 -23.34
C GLU A 3 31.98 -41.47 -22.08
N PRO A 4 32.41 -40.19 -22.17
CA PRO A 4 32.27 -39.27 -21.04
C PRO A 4 30.79 -39.14 -20.71
N VAL A 5 30.41 -39.63 -19.52
CA VAL A 5 29.04 -39.50 -19.00
C VAL A 5 28.78 -38.01 -18.80
N HIS A 6 27.68 -37.52 -19.37
CA HIS A 6 27.29 -36.13 -19.22
C HIS A 6 26.95 -35.85 -17.75
N PRO A 7 27.41 -34.73 -17.14
CA PRO A 7 27.20 -34.44 -15.71
C PRO A 7 25.72 -34.36 -15.28
N ILE A 8 24.86 -33.97 -16.22
CA ILE A 8 23.40 -33.92 -16.07
C ILE A 8 22.83 -35.24 -16.61
N ALA A 9 22.13 -35.99 -15.75
CA ALA A 9 21.61 -37.32 -16.07
C ALA A 9 20.18 -37.28 -16.64
N ASP A 10 19.33 -36.36 -16.18
CA ASP A 10 17.99 -36.12 -16.73
C ASP A 10 17.94 -34.79 -17.48
N LEU A 11 17.95 -34.86 -18.82
CA LEU A 11 17.86 -33.70 -19.72
C LEU A 11 16.42 -33.18 -19.90
N THR A 12 15.43 -33.88 -19.34
CA THR A 12 14.01 -33.52 -19.40
C THR A 12 13.47 -32.87 -18.13
N ASP A 13 14.33 -32.65 -17.13
CA ASP A 13 13.96 -31.99 -15.87
C ASP A 13 13.41 -30.58 -16.13
N SER A 14 12.23 -30.30 -15.56
CA SER A 14 11.56 -29.00 -15.69
C SER A 14 12.40 -27.84 -15.16
N LEU A 15 13.33 -28.09 -14.23
CA LEU A 15 14.22 -27.08 -13.65
C LEU A 15 15.55 -26.89 -14.39
N LEU A 16 15.86 -27.68 -15.43
CA LEU A 16 17.14 -27.59 -16.13
C LEU A 16 17.36 -26.20 -16.77
N GLY A 17 16.32 -25.64 -17.38
CA GLY A 17 16.36 -24.31 -17.98
C GLY A 17 16.57 -23.20 -16.94
N TRP A 18 15.86 -23.31 -15.81
CA TRP A 18 16.03 -22.43 -14.67
C TRP A 18 17.46 -22.49 -14.12
N ALA A 19 17.96 -23.69 -13.78
CA ALA A 19 19.29 -23.87 -13.20
C ALA A 19 20.38 -23.31 -14.12
N SER A 20 20.26 -23.51 -15.43
CA SER A 20 21.23 -23.00 -16.42
C SER A 20 21.20 -21.47 -16.52
N GLN A 21 20.01 -20.85 -16.51
CA GLN A 21 19.86 -19.40 -16.60
C GLN A 21 20.32 -18.72 -15.30
N THR A 22 19.91 -19.25 -14.14
CA THR A 22 20.30 -18.73 -12.83
C THR A 22 21.79 -18.90 -12.58
N GLU A 23 22.41 -20.01 -12.97
CA GLU A 23 23.87 -20.17 -12.91
C GLU A 23 24.60 -19.09 -13.71
N LEU A 24 24.14 -18.79 -14.94
CA LEU A 24 24.73 -17.76 -15.78
C LEU A 24 24.57 -16.36 -15.16
N GLU A 25 23.40 -16.06 -14.63
CA GLU A 25 23.10 -14.78 -13.99
C GLU A 25 23.95 -14.57 -12.73
N LEU A 26 23.98 -15.57 -11.84
CA LEU A 26 24.79 -15.53 -10.62
C LEU A 26 26.28 -15.42 -10.97
N ALA A 27 26.78 -16.18 -11.94
CA ALA A 27 28.16 -16.09 -12.39
C ALA A 27 28.53 -14.68 -12.88
N GLN A 28 27.60 -13.97 -13.52
CA GLN A 28 27.80 -12.58 -13.93
C GLN A 28 27.81 -11.62 -12.73
N ARG A 29 26.89 -11.80 -11.76
CA ARG A 29 26.84 -10.98 -10.54
C ARG A 29 28.06 -11.18 -9.64
N LEU A 30 28.61 -12.39 -9.58
CA LEU A 30 29.79 -12.73 -8.77
C LEU A 30 31.13 -12.33 -9.41
N ALA A 31 31.15 -12.01 -10.70
CA ALA A 31 32.37 -11.62 -11.40
C ALA A 31 32.82 -10.21 -10.97
N GLY A 32 34.00 -10.08 -10.36
CA GLY A 32 34.55 -8.75 -10.02
C GLY A 32 35.34 -8.65 -8.71
N GLY A 33 35.52 -9.76 -7.98
CA GLY A 33 36.50 -9.89 -6.90
C GLY A 33 36.18 -9.22 -5.56
N GLY A 34 34.89 -9.07 -5.24
CA GLY A 34 34.41 -8.63 -3.92
C GLY A 34 34.02 -9.80 -3.00
N LEU A 35 32.99 -9.57 -2.19
CA LEU A 35 32.30 -10.60 -1.40
C LEU A 35 31.03 -11.08 -2.13
N VAL A 36 30.61 -12.33 -1.91
CA VAL A 36 29.35 -12.87 -2.48
C VAL A 36 28.12 -12.03 -2.05
N ILE A 37 28.11 -11.52 -0.82
CA ILE A 37 26.98 -10.71 -0.31
C ILE A 37 26.71 -9.43 -1.13
N ALA A 38 27.72 -8.93 -1.86
CA ALA A 38 27.57 -7.77 -2.74
C ALA A 38 26.69 -8.04 -3.97
N ALA A 39 26.34 -9.30 -4.26
CA ALA A 39 25.39 -9.66 -5.32
C ALA A 39 23.95 -9.18 -5.05
N GLY A 40 23.65 -8.75 -3.82
CA GLY A 40 22.42 -8.06 -3.46
C GLY A 40 21.14 -8.90 -3.47
N LEU A 41 21.27 -10.23 -3.42
CA LEU A 41 20.14 -11.19 -3.37
C LEU A 41 19.46 -11.14 -2.00
N SER A 42 18.14 -10.95 -1.95
CA SER A 42 17.39 -10.98 -0.68
C SER A 42 17.32 -12.38 -0.06
N ASP A 43 16.95 -12.45 1.23
CA ASP A 43 16.81 -13.71 1.96
C ASP A 43 15.79 -14.66 1.31
N ASP A 44 14.65 -14.15 0.84
CA ASP A 44 13.63 -14.94 0.16
C ASP A 44 14.06 -15.38 -1.25
N GLU A 45 14.85 -14.57 -1.97
CA GLU A 45 15.48 -15.00 -3.23
C GLU A 45 16.47 -16.15 -3.00
N LEU A 46 17.29 -16.07 -1.95
CA LEU A 46 18.23 -17.12 -1.58
C LEU A 46 17.51 -18.41 -1.19
N GLU A 47 16.44 -18.33 -0.41
CA GLU A 47 15.62 -19.48 -0.04
C GLU A 47 14.92 -20.12 -1.25
N ARG A 48 14.43 -19.31 -2.20
CA ARG A 48 13.90 -19.81 -3.47
C ARG A 48 14.96 -20.58 -4.25
N ILE A 49 16.17 -20.01 -4.36
CA ILE A 49 17.30 -20.67 -5.05
C ILE A 49 17.65 -21.97 -4.34
N GLU A 50 17.77 -21.97 -3.01
CA GLU A 50 18.08 -23.16 -2.22
C GLU A 50 17.04 -24.26 -2.43
N ARG A 51 15.74 -23.92 -2.35
CA ARG A 51 14.64 -24.86 -2.54
C ARG A 51 14.67 -25.49 -3.94
N LEU A 52 14.69 -24.67 -4.99
CA LEU A 52 14.66 -25.14 -6.37
C LEU A 52 15.93 -25.91 -6.75
N TYR A 53 17.09 -25.46 -6.27
CA TYR A 53 18.37 -26.14 -6.50
C TYR A 53 18.41 -27.50 -5.79
N GLY A 54 17.92 -27.58 -4.55
CA GLY A 54 17.80 -28.84 -3.81
C GLY A 54 16.92 -29.87 -4.53
N ILE A 55 15.79 -29.45 -5.08
CA ILE A 55 14.90 -30.31 -5.88
C ILE A 55 15.60 -30.77 -7.17
N PHE A 56 16.25 -29.86 -7.88
CA PHE A 56 17.01 -30.19 -9.09
C PHE A 56 18.11 -31.22 -8.79
N LEU A 57 18.93 -30.98 -7.75
CA LEU A 57 19.98 -31.91 -7.33
C LEU A 57 19.40 -33.28 -6.97
N THR A 58 18.32 -33.31 -6.17
CA THR A 58 17.64 -34.55 -5.77
C THR A 58 17.23 -35.37 -7.00
N ARG A 59 16.57 -34.73 -7.99
CA ARG A 59 16.13 -35.39 -9.22
C ARG A 59 17.28 -35.92 -10.05
N GLN A 60 18.35 -35.14 -10.22
CA GLN A 60 19.52 -35.56 -10.98
C GLN A 60 20.27 -36.72 -10.31
N LEU A 61 20.42 -36.69 -8.99
CA LEU A 61 21.04 -37.79 -8.23
C LEU A 61 20.20 -39.07 -8.32
N LEU A 62 18.87 -38.98 -8.21
CA LEU A 62 17.97 -40.12 -8.43
C LEU A 62 18.03 -40.65 -9.87
N ALA A 63 18.33 -39.80 -10.85
CA ALA A 63 18.58 -40.19 -12.24
C ALA A 63 19.99 -40.79 -12.46
N GLY A 64 20.84 -40.83 -11.43
CA GLY A 64 22.17 -41.45 -11.46
C GLY A 64 23.32 -40.50 -11.79
N ALA A 65 23.13 -39.19 -11.65
CA ALA A 65 24.22 -38.21 -11.75
C ALA A 65 25.19 -38.31 -10.57
N ASP A 66 26.42 -37.85 -10.79
CA ASP A 66 27.46 -37.74 -9.75
C ASP A 66 27.39 -36.35 -9.09
N PHE A 67 27.37 -36.31 -7.75
CA PHE A 67 27.19 -35.07 -7.01
C PHE A 67 28.34 -34.08 -7.23
N ALA A 68 29.59 -34.55 -7.19
CA ALA A 68 30.76 -33.70 -7.41
C ALA A 68 30.78 -33.10 -8.82
N ALA A 69 30.35 -33.86 -9.83
CA ALA A 69 30.19 -33.38 -11.19
C ALA A 69 29.06 -32.33 -11.31
N LEU A 70 27.93 -32.52 -10.63
CA LEU A 70 26.80 -31.58 -10.64
C LEU A 70 27.16 -30.22 -10.05
N ILE A 71 27.73 -30.19 -8.84
CA ILE A 71 28.17 -28.94 -8.22
C ILE A 71 29.33 -28.30 -9.01
N GLY A 72 30.16 -29.11 -9.67
CA GLY A 72 31.24 -28.63 -10.53
C GLY A 72 30.77 -27.92 -11.81
N VAL A 73 29.61 -28.29 -12.36
CA VAL A 73 29.00 -27.59 -13.52
C VAL A 73 28.10 -26.43 -13.10
N SER A 74 27.76 -26.31 -11.81
CA SER A 74 26.94 -25.23 -11.24
C SER A 74 27.65 -24.49 -10.08
N PRO A 75 28.88 -23.98 -10.29
CA PRO A 75 29.68 -23.38 -9.22
C PRO A 75 29.08 -22.10 -8.62
N ALA A 76 28.37 -21.27 -9.39
CA ALA A 76 27.75 -20.06 -8.86
C ALA A 76 26.55 -20.39 -7.95
N LEU A 77 25.65 -21.29 -8.39
CA LEU A 77 24.54 -21.80 -7.58
C LEU A 77 25.03 -22.47 -6.29
N THR A 78 26.04 -23.33 -6.41
CA THR A 78 26.65 -24.02 -5.26
C THR A 78 27.22 -23.01 -4.27
N LEU A 79 28.02 -22.05 -4.74
CA LEU A 79 28.65 -21.07 -3.87
C LEU A 79 27.62 -20.15 -3.20
N THR A 80 26.63 -19.66 -3.96
CA THR A 80 25.57 -18.79 -3.42
C THR A 80 24.76 -19.48 -2.33
N THR A 81 24.35 -20.74 -2.53
CA THR A 81 23.59 -21.50 -1.51
C THR A 81 24.44 -21.86 -0.30
N LEU A 82 25.74 -22.18 -0.48
CA LEU A 82 26.68 -22.38 0.63
C LEU A 82 26.88 -21.11 1.47
N VAL A 83 27.03 -19.94 0.83
CA VAL A 83 27.16 -18.65 1.54
C VAL A 83 25.86 -18.28 2.25
N ALA A 84 24.70 -18.53 1.64
CA ALA A 84 23.40 -18.34 2.28
C ALA A 84 23.28 -19.17 3.57
N ARG A 85 23.74 -20.43 3.53
CA ARG A 85 23.80 -21.30 4.72
C ARG A 85 24.84 -20.81 5.73
N ALA A 86 26.02 -20.37 5.29
CA ALA A 86 27.08 -19.87 6.17
C ALA A 86 26.67 -18.60 6.94
N ARG A 87 25.81 -17.76 6.36
CA ARG A 87 25.23 -16.61 7.06
C ARG A 87 24.33 -17.00 8.24
N ARG A 88 23.77 -18.21 8.21
CA ARG A 88 22.87 -18.80 9.21
C ARG A 88 23.54 -19.95 9.97
N VAL A 89 24.87 -19.96 10.04
CA VAL A 89 25.63 -21.04 10.70
C VAL A 89 25.31 -21.09 12.19
N VAL A 90 24.94 -22.26 12.68
CA VAL A 90 24.75 -22.53 14.11
C VAL A 90 26.05 -23.05 14.71
N GLU A 91 26.50 -24.20 14.21
CA GLU A 91 27.74 -24.86 14.61
C GLU A 91 28.54 -25.23 13.36
N ILE A 92 29.85 -24.95 13.38
CA ILE A 92 30.72 -25.19 12.21
C ILE A 92 30.81 -26.68 11.88
N ASP A 93 30.85 -27.54 12.91
CA ASP A 93 31.02 -28.98 12.74
C ASP A 93 29.80 -29.65 12.07
N ASP A 94 28.60 -29.08 12.26
CA ASP A 94 27.36 -29.60 11.66
C ASP A 94 27.01 -28.95 10.30
N PHE A 95 27.82 -27.99 9.83
CA PHE A 95 27.52 -27.15 8.66
C PHE A 95 27.08 -27.93 7.41
N VAL A 96 27.81 -29.00 7.05
CA VAL A 96 27.49 -29.79 5.85
C VAL A 96 26.18 -30.55 6.01
N SER A 97 25.93 -31.11 7.20
CA SER A 97 24.67 -31.80 7.49
C SER A 97 23.49 -30.84 7.39
N GLU A 98 23.62 -29.64 7.95
CA GLU A 98 22.58 -28.61 7.87
C GLU A 98 22.35 -28.13 6.44
N PHE A 99 23.41 -27.96 5.66
CA PHE A 99 23.33 -27.58 4.25
C PHE A 99 22.56 -28.62 3.43
N LEU A 100 22.87 -29.91 3.61
CA LEU A 100 22.18 -30.99 2.91
C LEU A 100 20.71 -31.13 3.37
N GLY A 101 20.43 -30.95 4.66
CA GLY A 101 19.06 -30.91 5.21
C GLY A 101 18.22 -29.77 4.61
N GLY A 102 18.82 -28.58 4.52
CA GLY A 102 18.24 -27.40 3.87
C GLY A 102 17.81 -27.63 2.43
N LEU A 103 18.71 -28.22 1.64
CA LEU A 103 18.44 -28.63 0.26
C LEU A 103 17.44 -29.80 0.14
N GLY A 104 17.09 -30.47 1.25
CA GLY A 104 16.22 -31.63 1.27
C GLY A 104 16.89 -32.92 0.80
N LEU A 105 18.23 -33.01 0.87
CA LEU A 105 19.03 -34.15 0.41
C LEU A 105 19.25 -35.22 1.51
N ALA A 106 19.08 -34.87 2.79
CA ALA A 106 19.33 -35.73 3.94
C ALA A 106 18.09 -35.85 4.83
N THR A 107 17.42 -37.01 4.83
CA THR A 107 16.53 -37.45 5.92
C THR A 107 16.64 -38.97 6.10
N ASP A 108 16.63 -39.42 7.35
CA ASP A 108 17.51 -40.45 7.93
C ASP A 108 17.32 -41.92 7.47
N GLU A 109 16.45 -42.22 6.50
CA GLU A 109 16.25 -43.58 5.96
C GLU A 109 16.30 -43.66 4.42
N SER A 110 16.38 -42.53 3.71
CA SER A 110 16.33 -42.48 2.24
C SER A 110 17.23 -41.39 1.63
N SER A 111 18.37 -41.07 2.25
CA SER A 111 19.28 -40.06 1.71
C SER A 111 19.72 -40.44 0.30
N VAL A 112 19.66 -39.48 -0.62
CA VAL A 112 20.02 -39.71 -2.03
C VAL A 112 21.56 -39.66 -2.21
N ILE A 113 22.26 -39.21 -1.18
CA ILE A 113 23.72 -39.10 -1.14
C ILE A 113 24.26 -39.51 0.24
N ASP A 114 25.49 -40.05 0.24
CA ASP A 114 26.25 -40.33 1.45
C ASP A 114 26.91 -39.04 1.99
N ILE A 115 26.85 -38.83 3.31
CA ILE A 115 27.32 -37.59 3.93
C ILE A 115 28.83 -37.38 3.82
N ASP A 116 29.63 -38.45 3.85
CA ASP A 116 31.09 -38.36 3.75
C ASP A 116 31.50 -38.00 2.31
N GLU A 117 30.81 -38.58 1.32
CA GLU A 117 31.01 -38.25 -0.10
C GLU A 117 30.62 -36.79 -0.39
N ALA A 118 29.46 -36.35 0.10
CA ALA A 118 29.00 -34.98 -0.04
C ALA A 118 29.98 -33.98 0.61
N THR A 119 30.46 -34.28 1.81
CA THR A 119 31.44 -33.46 2.54
C THR A 119 32.72 -33.31 1.73
N ALA A 120 33.27 -34.41 1.21
CA ALA A 120 34.48 -34.36 0.40
C ALA A 120 34.30 -33.52 -0.87
N ALA A 121 33.16 -33.65 -1.55
CA ALA A 121 32.85 -32.89 -2.76
C ALA A 121 32.69 -31.38 -2.48
N ILE A 122 31.94 -31.01 -1.43
CA ILE A 122 31.72 -29.61 -1.03
C ILE A 122 33.04 -28.95 -0.64
N MET A 123 33.85 -29.60 0.21
CA MET A 123 35.13 -29.04 0.66
C MET A 123 36.12 -28.86 -0.49
N ALA A 124 36.06 -29.70 -1.53
CA ALA A 124 36.85 -29.51 -2.74
C ALA A 124 36.33 -28.37 -3.63
N ALA A 125 35.01 -28.15 -3.67
CA ALA A 125 34.35 -27.17 -4.54
C ALA A 125 34.48 -25.72 -4.04
N ILE A 126 34.52 -25.49 -2.73
CA ILE A 126 34.62 -24.14 -2.12
C ILE A 126 35.83 -23.35 -2.65
N PRO A 127 37.09 -23.78 -2.46
CA PRO A 127 38.25 -23.01 -2.89
C PRO A 127 38.31 -22.83 -4.42
N GLN A 128 37.84 -23.83 -5.18
CA GLN A 128 37.77 -23.74 -6.64
C GLN A 128 36.79 -22.67 -7.11
N SER A 129 35.63 -22.58 -6.46
CA SER A 129 34.58 -21.61 -6.81
C SER A 129 35.00 -20.20 -6.38
N LEU A 130 35.57 -20.03 -5.18
CA LEU A 130 36.10 -18.75 -4.72
C LEU A 130 37.19 -18.21 -5.66
N ALA A 131 38.14 -19.06 -6.07
CA ALA A 131 39.19 -18.68 -7.01
C ALA A 131 38.65 -18.38 -8.42
N ARG A 132 37.65 -19.14 -8.89
CA ARG A 132 37.05 -18.97 -10.22
C ARG A 132 36.41 -17.60 -10.42
N PHE A 133 35.79 -17.04 -9.38
CA PHE A 133 35.14 -15.73 -9.42
C PHE A 133 36.01 -14.59 -8.84
N GLU A 134 37.30 -14.89 -8.57
CA GLU A 134 38.30 -13.95 -8.05
C GLU A 134 37.93 -13.31 -6.70
N LEU A 135 37.12 -14.00 -5.87
CA LEU A 135 36.58 -13.47 -4.62
C LEU A 135 37.65 -13.30 -3.52
N LEU A 136 37.42 -12.36 -2.60
CA LEU A 136 38.32 -12.10 -1.47
C LEU A 136 38.45 -13.35 -0.58
N GLY A 137 39.63 -13.59 0.00
CA GLY A 137 39.84 -14.73 0.91
C GLY A 137 39.94 -16.11 0.24
N ALA A 138 39.90 -16.21 -1.10
CA ALA A 138 40.00 -17.48 -1.81
C ALA A 138 41.26 -18.32 -1.49
N GLN A 139 42.36 -17.67 -1.09
CA GLN A 139 43.63 -18.33 -0.75
C GLN A 139 43.65 -18.92 0.68
N GLU A 140 42.72 -18.50 1.54
CA GLU A 140 42.71 -18.89 2.97
C GLU A 140 41.98 -20.23 3.20
N ALA A 141 41.12 -20.65 2.27
CA ALA A 141 40.39 -21.92 2.30
C ALA A 141 41.30 -23.13 2.01
N THR A 142 42.15 -23.48 2.98
CA THR A 142 43.19 -24.52 2.85
C THR A 142 42.80 -25.87 3.46
N ASP A 143 41.85 -25.87 4.39
CA ASP A 143 41.25 -27.05 5.03
C ASP A 143 39.74 -26.84 5.22
N ALA A 144 39.04 -27.83 5.80
CA ALA A 144 37.59 -27.78 5.94
C ALA A 144 37.11 -26.62 6.82
N LEU A 145 37.79 -26.37 7.94
CA LEU A 145 37.43 -25.30 8.88
C LEU A 145 37.63 -23.93 8.22
N SER A 146 38.80 -23.68 7.64
CA SER A 146 39.12 -22.43 6.94
C SER A 146 38.27 -22.20 5.69
N ALA A 147 37.81 -23.27 5.02
CA ALA A 147 36.86 -23.18 3.92
C ALA A 147 35.48 -22.67 4.39
N ILE A 148 34.94 -23.22 5.48
CA ILE A 148 33.66 -22.74 6.07
C ILE A 148 33.80 -21.30 6.57
N VAL A 149 34.89 -20.97 7.25
CA VAL A 149 35.18 -19.59 7.71
C VAL A 149 35.30 -18.61 6.53
N SER A 150 35.87 -19.05 5.41
CA SER A 150 35.91 -18.24 4.19
C SER A 150 34.50 -17.98 3.64
N LEU A 151 33.58 -18.95 3.72
CA LEU A 151 32.17 -18.74 3.37
C LEU A 151 31.47 -17.75 4.31
N CYS A 152 31.73 -17.82 5.62
CA CYS A 152 31.23 -16.83 6.58
C CYS A 152 31.75 -15.43 6.24
N THR A 153 33.01 -15.30 5.82
CA THR A 153 33.57 -14.03 5.33
C THR A 153 32.87 -13.54 4.06
N GLN A 154 32.53 -14.44 3.13
CA GLN A 154 31.75 -14.09 1.93
C GLN A 154 30.33 -13.60 2.25
N ALA A 155 29.75 -14.04 3.37
CA ALA A 155 28.47 -13.55 3.87
C ALA A 155 28.57 -12.13 4.48
N GLY A 156 29.78 -11.65 4.75
CA GLY A 156 30.02 -10.35 5.40
C GLY A 156 29.82 -10.44 6.91
N ILE A 157 28.57 -10.30 7.36
CA ILE A 157 28.18 -10.38 8.77
C ILE A 157 27.16 -11.53 8.92
N VAL A 158 27.46 -12.48 9.80
CA VAL A 158 26.56 -13.62 10.07
C VAL A 158 25.41 -13.20 10.99
N ASN A 159 24.23 -13.79 10.80
CA ASN A 159 23.00 -13.36 11.49
C ASN A 159 23.09 -13.47 13.03
N ASN A 160 23.83 -14.45 13.54
CA ASN A 160 23.99 -14.69 14.97
C ASN A 160 24.87 -13.62 15.65
N GLU A 161 25.71 -12.89 14.92
CA GLU A 161 26.61 -11.86 15.47
C GLU A 161 26.02 -10.45 15.38
N VAL A 162 24.93 -10.24 14.64
CA VAL A 162 24.27 -8.93 14.49
C VAL A 162 23.81 -8.34 15.83
N PRO A 163 23.15 -9.09 16.74
CA PRO A 163 22.74 -8.56 18.05
C PRO A 163 23.96 -8.10 18.87
N ALA A 164 25.00 -8.92 18.96
CA ALA A 164 26.23 -8.60 19.70
C ALA A 164 26.96 -7.38 19.12
N LEU A 165 26.99 -7.24 17.79
CA LEU A 165 27.57 -6.06 17.12
C LEU A 165 26.80 -4.79 17.48
N LEU A 166 25.47 -4.81 17.43
CA LEU A 166 24.64 -3.65 17.78
C LEU A 166 24.73 -3.29 19.26
N GLU A 167 24.77 -4.29 20.16
CA GLU A 167 24.98 -4.07 21.59
C GLU A 167 26.35 -3.44 21.87
N TYR A 168 27.38 -3.87 21.14
CA TYR A 168 28.70 -3.27 21.23
C TYR A 168 28.71 -1.81 20.75
N LEU A 169 28.06 -1.52 19.61
CA LEU A 169 27.90 -0.15 19.11
C LEU A 169 27.09 0.74 20.08
N ASP A 170 26.13 0.16 20.80
CA ASP A 170 25.38 0.82 21.87
C ASP A 170 26.28 1.22 23.04
N ALA A 171 27.15 0.31 23.49
CA ALA A 171 28.07 0.55 24.59
C ALA A 171 29.15 1.59 24.24
N VAL A 172 29.76 1.50 23.05
CA VAL A 172 30.85 2.40 22.63
C VAL A 172 30.37 3.86 22.55
N ASN A 173 29.17 4.11 21.99
CA ASN A 173 28.68 5.46 21.82
C ASN A 173 28.27 6.13 23.15
N ALA A 174 27.98 5.34 24.20
CA ALA A 174 27.75 5.86 25.55
C ALA A 174 29.03 6.49 26.16
N GLU A 175 30.21 6.08 25.68
CA GLU A 175 31.52 6.57 26.13
C GLU A 175 32.06 7.75 25.27
N GLY A 176 31.41 8.05 24.14
CA GLY A 176 31.73 9.16 23.23
C GLY A 176 31.97 8.71 21.78
N ALA A 177 32.23 9.67 20.88
CA ALA A 177 32.53 9.37 19.48
C ALA A 177 33.91 8.72 19.33
N VAL A 178 33.94 7.53 18.72
CA VAL A 178 35.16 6.74 18.44
C VAL A 178 35.45 6.76 16.95
N SER A 179 36.72 6.76 16.55
CA SER A 179 37.09 6.69 15.13
C SER A 179 36.78 5.29 14.55
N SER A 180 36.50 5.19 13.24
CA SER A 180 36.22 3.89 12.59
C SER A 180 37.39 2.90 12.77
N GLU A 181 38.64 3.38 12.68
CA GLU A 181 39.84 2.54 12.90
C GLU A 181 39.90 1.96 14.32
N ASP A 182 39.59 2.78 15.34
CA ASP A 182 39.59 2.34 16.74
C ASP A 182 38.43 1.36 17.02
N LEU A 183 37.25 1.62 16.42
CA LEU A 183 36.09 0.75 16.53
C LEU A 183 36.37 -0.65 15.95
N VAL A 184 36.95 -0.71 14.76
CA VAL A 184 37.34 -1.97 14.10
C VAL A 184 38.39 -2.72 14.92
N ALA A 185 39.41 -2.02 15.43
CA ALA A 185 40.45 -2.64 16.25
C ALA A 185 39.90 -3.23 17.56
N ALA A 186 38.83 -2.64 18.10
CA ALA A 186 38.17 -3.12 19.30
C ALA A 186 37.18 -4.26 19.03
N ILE A 187 36.43 -4.22 17.92
CA ILE A 187 35.59 -5.34 17.45
C ILE A 187 36.44 -6.59 17.21
N ALA A 188 37.63 -6.44 16.62
CA ALA A 188 38.55 -7.56 16.37
C ALA A 188 39.05 -8.27 17.64
N GLN A 189 38.82 -7.70 18.83
CA GLN A 189 39.20 -8.25 20.14
C GLN A 189 37.99 -8.81 20.92
N GLN A 190 36.77 -8.69 20.39
CA GLN A 190 35.56 -9.16 21.07
C GLN A 190 35.43 -10.69 20.96
N GLU A 191 35.28 -11.37 22.10
CA GLU A 191 35.14 -12.83 22.14
C GLU A 191 33.79 -13.33 21.60
N ASN A 192 32.75 -12.49 21.60
CA ASN A 192 31.41 -12.79 21.11
C ASN A 192 31.19 -12.43 19.62
N LEU A 193 32.23 -11.98 18.92
CA LEU A 193 32.22 -11.69 17.47
C LEU A 193 33.34 -12.43 16.71
N PRO A 194 33.56 -13.74 16.94
CA PRO A 194 34.71 -14.47 16.41
C PRO A 194 34.75 -14.57 14.88
N LEU A 195 33.59 -14.69 14.21
CA LEU A 195 33.52 -14.81 12.75
C LEU A 195 33.72 -13.45 12.10
N LEU A 196 33.13 -12.38 12.63
CA LEU A 196 33.38 -11.00 12.19
C LEU A 196 34.85 -10.60 12.39
N ALA A 197 35.46 -10.95 13.53
CA ALA A 197 36.87 -10.69 13.79
C ALA A 197 37.78 -11.42 12.79
N THR A 198 37.41 -12.63 12.37
CA THR A 198 38.13 -13.38 11.35
C THR A 198 37.92 -12.78 9.95
N ALA A 199 36.70 -12.36 9.63
CA ALA A 199 36.39 -11.68 8.37
C ALA A 199 37.19 -10.36 8.21
N LEU A 200 37.40 -9.62 9.30
CA LEU A 200 38.26 -8.43 9.34
C LEU A 200 39.73 -8.73 8.99
N GLN A 201 40.24 -9.91 9.32
CA GLN A 201 41.61 -10.30 8.97
C GLN A 201 41.73 -10.63 7.47
N ILE A 202 40.69 -11.24 6.89
CA ILE A 202 40.68 -11.72 5.51
C ILE A 202 40.33 -10.59 4.52
N ALA A 203 39.35 -9.75 4.85
CA ALA A 203 38.81 -8.71 3.98
C ALA A 203 38.61 -7.36 4.72
N PRO A 204 39.68 -6.75 5.28
CA PRO A 204 39.57 -5.61 6.21
C PRO A 204 38.79 -4.42 5.65
N ALA A 205 39.07 -4.01 4.40
CA ALA A 205 38.41 -2.86 3.79
C ALA A 205 36.90 -3.09 3.57
N ALA A 206 36.53 -4.25 3.03
CA ALA A 206 35.13 -4.59 2.75
C ALA A 206 34.32 -4.74 4.05
N ILE A 207 34.87 -5.40 5.07
CA ILE A 207 34.18 -5.59 6.34
C ILE A 207 34.09 -4.28 7.15
N THR A 208 35.11 -3.41 7.08
CA THR A 208 35.04 -2.07 7.70
C THR A 208 33.90 -1.25 7.10
N GLU A 209 33.74 -1.26 5.78
CA GLU A 209 32.64 -0.57 5.10
C GLU A 209 31.26 -1.08 5.55
N LEU A 210 31.12 -2.39 5.78
CA LEU A 210 29.89 -2.98 6.32
C LEU A 210 29.63 -2.53 7.77
N ILE A 211 30.65 -2.53 8.65
CA ILE A 211 30.52 -2.05 10.03
C ILE A 211 30.11 -0.57 10.06
N ASP A 212 30.73 0.26 9.23
CA ASP A 212 30.38 1.68 9.09
C ASP A 212 28.93 1.85 8.60
N GLY A 213 28.47 1.00 7.66
CA GLY A 213 27.08 0.96 7.21
C GLY A 213 26.10 0.56 8.33
N VAL A 214 26.44 -0.41 9.18
CA VAL A 214 25.63 -0.78 10.37
C VAL A 214 25.56 0.39 11.35
N ALA A 215 26.69 1.07 11.59
CA ALA A 215 26.74 2.26 12.43
C ALA A 215 25.89 3.40 11.86
N ALA A 216 25.88 3.60 10.54
CA ALA A 216 25.05 4.62 9.88
C ALA A 216 23.55 4.33 10.02
N VAL A 217 23.10 3.08 9.79
CA VAL A 217 21.69 2.69 9.99
C VAL A 217 21.27 2.86 11.45
N ARG A 218 22.14 2.45 12.39
CA ARG A 218 21.92 2.64 13.82
C ARG A 218 21.80 4.12 14.18
N GLN A 219 22.72 4.96 13.70
CA GLN A 219 22.69 6.40 13.97
C GLN A 219 21.43 7.05 13.38
N PHE A 220 21.01 6.64 12.18
CA PHE A 220 19.76 7.08 11.58
C PHE A 220 18.54 6.75 12.46
N ALA A 221 18.53 5.57 13.09
CA ALA A 221 17.51 5.18 14.05
C ALA A 221 17.51 6.04 15.33
N VAL A 222 18.68 6.48 15.79
CA VAL A 222 18.82 7.43 16.90
C VAL A 222 18.27 8.81 16.52
N ASP A 223 18.70 9.33 15.37
CA ASP A 223 18.35 10.68 14.92
C ASP A 223 16.84 10.83 14.65
N HIS A 224 16.17 9.74 14.27
CA HIS A 224 14.75 9.71 13.94
C HIS A 224 13.97 8.70 14.81
N HIS A 225 14.20 8.68 16.13
CA HIS A 225 13.65 7.67 17.07
C HIS A 225 12.19 7.23 16.82
N ASP A 226 11.29 8.17 16.51
CA ASP A 226 9.86 7.91 16.32
C ASP A 226 9.45 7.46 14.89
N SER A 227 10.28 7.68 13.87
CA SER A 227 9.90 7.51 12.45
C SER A 227 10.98 6.92 11.53
N TRP A 228 12.15 6.56 12.06
CA TRP A 228 13.28 6.07 11.26
C TRP A 228 12.93 4.85 10.40
N PHE A 229 12.02 4.00 10.87
CA PHE A 229 11.62 2.81 10.13
C PHE A 229 10.91 3.18 8.82
N ASP A 230 10.15 4.28 8.79
CA ASP A 230 9.31 4.68 7.64
C ASP A 230 10.00 5.59 6.64
N ARG A 231 11.09 6.22 7.05
CA ARG A 231 11.90 7.07 6.19
C ARG A 231 12.74 6.23 5.22
N SER A 232 12.96 6.77 4.02
CA SER A 232 13.92 6.19 3.06
C SER A 232 15.33 6.24 3.64
N ARG A 233 16.10 5.16 3.42
CA ARG A 233 17.50 5.01 3.86
C ARG A 233 18.49 5.00 2.69
N GLU A 234 18.01 5.24 1.47
CA GLU A 234 18.84 5.19 0.25
C GLU A 234 19.94 6.25 0.21
N HIS A 235 19.81 7.31 1.02
CA HIS A 235 20.81 8.38 1.15
C HIS A 235 21.94 8.05 2.14
N LEU A 236 21.85 6.94 2.89
CA LEU A 236 22.87 6.55 3.85
C LEU A 236 24.16 6.10 3.14
N THR A 237 25.30 6.56 3.64
CA THR A 237 26.62 6.22 3.10
C THR A 237 27.56 5.78 4.23
N PRO A 238 28.15 4.58 4.20
CA PRO A 238 28.00 3.52 3.19
C PRO A 238 26.60 2.88 3.20
N GLN A 239 26.15 2.42 2.03
CA GLN A 239 24.89 1.67 1.90
C GLN A 239 25.15 0.19 2.18
N LEU A 240 24.34 -0.42 3.05
CA LEU A 240 24.45 -1.85 3.34
C LEU A 240 23.90 -2.70 2.18
N PRO A 241 24.53 -3.86 1.87
CA PRO A 241 23.90 -4.87 1.05
C PRO A 241 22.55 -5.28 1.64
N ARG A 242 21.53 -5.41 0.79
CA ARG A 242 20.13 -5.69 1.18
C ARG A 242 19.97 -6.76 2.29
N PRO A 243 20.69 -7.88 2.28
CA PRO A 243 20.49 -8.91 3.31
C PRO A 243 20.99 -8.47 4.69
N ILE A 244 22.13 -7.79 4.74
CA ILE A 244 22.69 -7.26 6.00
C ILE A 244 21.80 -6.11 6.49
N GLU A 245 21.37 -5.22 5.59
CA GLU A 245 20.41 -4.16 5.94
C GLU A 245 19.14 -4.76 6.54
N PHE A 246 18.57 -5.80 5.91
CA PHE A 246 17.37 -6.47 6.39
C PHE A 246 17.55 -7.07 7.79
N SER A 247 18.66 -7.76 8.06
CA SER A 247 18.97 -8.32 9.38
C SER A 247 19.12 -7.23 10.44
N VAL A 248 19.85 -6.16 10.14
CA VAL A 248 20.10 -5.05 11.08
C VAL A 248 18.82 -4.25 11.34
N VAL A 249 18.06 -3.93 10.30
CA VAL A 249 16.78 -3.20 10.43
C VAL A 249 15.76 -4.04 11.17
N SER A 250 15.69 -5.35 10.91
CA SER A 250 14.82 -6.26 11.64
C SER A 250 15.20 -6.27 13.12
N GLU A 251 16.48 -6.47 13.44
CA GLU A 251 17.00 -6.47 14.81
C GLU A 251 16.71 -5.15 15.54
N LEU A 252 16.99 -3.98 14.93
CA LEU A 252 16.69 -2.67 15.50
C LEU A 252 15.19 -2.41 15.67
N ARG A 253 14.35 -2.99 14.80
CA ARG A 253 12.89 -2.90 14.92
C ARG A 253 12.37 -3.76 16.07
N GLU A 254 12.97 -4.93 16.31
CA GLU A 254 12.58 -5.79 17.42
C GLU A 254 13.12 -5.29 18.75
N ARG A 255 14.39 -4.87 18.75
CA ARG A 255 15.18 -4.46 19.90
C ARG A 255 15.80 -3.10 19.58
N PRO A 256 15.15 -1.99 19.98
CA PRO A 256 15.62 -0.64 19.68
C PRO A 256 17.03 -0.35 20.21
N VAL A 257 17.61 0.75 19.75
CA VAL A 257 18.93 1.22 20.20
C VAL A 257 18.95 1.36 21.73
N GLY A 258 19.97 0.81 22.38
CA GLY A 258 20.12 0.82 23.84
C GLY A 258 19.52 -0.40 24.56
N THR A 259 18.96 -1.37 23.84
CA THR A 259 18.56 -2.66 24.42
C THR A 259 19.79 -3.41 24.95
N VAL A 260 19.76 -3.81 26.22
CA VAL A 260 20.81 -4.59 26.89
C VAL A 260 20.49 -6.08 26.74
N ASP A 261 21.51 -6.93 26.61
CA ASP A 261 21.35 -8.38 26.43
C ASP A 261 20.39 -8.69 25.27
N ARG A 262 20.76 -8.21 24.07
CA ARG A 262 19.89 -8.29 22.88
C ARG A 262 19.54 -9.73 22.52
N GLU A 263 20.44 -10.67 22.83
CA GLU A 263 20.25 -12.08 22.52
C GLU A 263 19.07 -12.67 23.31
N ALA A 264 19.02 -12.45 24.63
CA ALA A 264 17.94 -12.94 25.50
C ALA A 264 16.67 -12.10 25.43
N SER A 265 16.80 -10.79 25.19
CA SER A 265 15.71 -9.83 25.25
C SER A 265 14.56 -10.13 24.29
N VAL A 266 13.31 -10.08 24.78
CA VAL A 266 12.11 -10.18 23.96
C VAL A 266 12.02 -9.00 22.98
N GLY A 267 12.37 -7.79 23.45
CA GLY A 267 12.31 -6.56 22.69
C GLY A 267 11.00 -5.81 22.87
N VAL A 268 10.54 -5.12 21.83
CA VAL A 268 9.33 -4.27 21.85
C VAL A 268 8.26 -4.80 20.91
N ALA A 269 6.99 -4.63 21.28
CA ALA A 269 5.87 -4.98 20.42
C ALA A 269 5.90 -4.19 19.10
N SER A 270 5.47 -4.83 18.01
CA SER A 270 5.56 -4.23 16.67
C SER A 270 4.33 -3.37 16.38
N ARG A 271 4.53 -2.12 15.97
CA ARG A 271 3.45 -1.30 15.40
C ARG A 271 3.34 -1.52 13.89
N GLU A 272 2.12 -1.51 13.38
CA GLU A 272 1.89 -1.35 11.94
C GLU A 272 2.16 0.11 11.58
N MET A 273 3.30 0.36 10.93
CA MET A 273 3.80 1.72 10.67
C MET A 273 3.50 2.22 9.25
N ARG A 274 3.18 1.29 8.34
CA ARG A 274 3.12 1.55 6.90
C ARG A 274 1.79 1.07 6.33
N PRO A 275 1.27 1.75 5.29
CA PRO A 275 0.10 1.26 4.58
C PRO A 275 0.34 -0.11 3.95
N ARG A 276 -0.67 -0.98 4.00
CA ARG A 276 -0.58 -2.36 3.48
C ARG A 276 -1.86 -2.76 2.76
N ILE A 277 -1.69 -3.58 1.74
CA ILE A 277 -2.81 -4.25 1.08
C ILE A 277 -3.19 -5.48 1.91
N LEU A 278 -4.49 -5.68 2.13
CA LEU A 278 -5.04 -6.82 2.84
C LEU A 278 -6.28 -7.35 2.11
N PHE A 279 -6.64 -8.59 2.41
CA PHE A 279 -7.85 -9.24 1.91
C PHE A 279 -8.80 -9.56 3.06
N ASP A 280 -10.01 -9.02 3.00
CA ASP A 280 -11.10 -9.30 3.94
C ASP A 280 -11.83 -10.53 3.41
N ALA A 281 -11.55 -11.70 3.97
CA ALA A 281 -12.14 -12.96 3.52
C ALA A 281 -13.66 -12.99 3.71
N ASP A 282 -14.17 -12.41 4.80
CA ASP A 282 -15.60 -12.38 5.13
C ASP A 282 -16.38 -11.51 4.12
N ARG A 283 -15.78 -10.39 3.69
CA ARG A 283 -16.40 -9.48 2.73
C ARG A 283 -15.96 -9.71 1.28
N SER A 284 -14.97 -10.58 1.06
CA SER A 284 -14.30 -10.78 -0.23
C SER A 284 -13.82 -9.46 -0.86
N LYS A 285 -13.14 -8.61 -0.06
CA LYS A 285 -12.66 -7.28 -0.47
C LYS A 285 -11.15 -7.17 -0.39
N VAL A 286 -10.54 -6.50 -1.36
CA VAL A 286 -9.17 -6.03 -1.27
C VAL A 286 -9.19 -4.59 -0.73
N TYR A 287 -8.44 -4.33 0.33
CA TYR A 287 -8.38 -2.99 0.94
C TYR A 287 -6.96 -2.56 1.22
N LEU A 288 -6.75 -1.25 1.22
CA LEU A 288 -5.57 -0.58 1.72
C LEU A 288 -5.81 -0.19 3.18
N ARG A 289 -5.05 -0.75 4.11
CA ARG A 289 -5.05 -0.30 5.51
C ARG A 289 -4.12 0.89 5.64
N LEU A 290 -4.65 1.99 6.14
CA LEU A 290 -3.89 3.12 6.65
C LEU A 290 -3.50 2.81 8.10
N PRO A 291 -2.20 2.85 8.44
CA PRO A 291 -1.70 2.47 9.76
C PRO A 291 -2.12 3.49 10.82
N GLU A 292 -2.01 3.09 12.09
CA GLU A 292 -2.12 4.02 13.21
C GLU A 292 -0.97 5.04 13.17
N GLN A 293 -1.28 6.32 13.35
CA GLN A 293 -0.29 7.40 13.36
C GLN A 293 -0.45 8.26 14.61
N ARG A 294 0.65 8.88 15.04
CA ARG A 294 0.67 9.69 16.26
C ARG A 294 -0.16 10.95 16.07
N LEU A 295 -1.14 11.17 16.93
CA LEU A 295 -1.98 12.35 16.85
C LEU A 295 -1.20 13.60 17.28
N PRO A 296 -1.30 14.71 16.53
CA PRO A 296 -0.74 15.98 16.96
C PRO A 296 -1.47 16.45 18.23
N ILE A 297 -0.75 17.11 19.13
CA ILE A 297 -1.31 17.71 20.34
C ILE A 297 -1.32 19.22 20.13
N ALA A 298 -2.51 19.82 20.19
CA ALA A 298 -2.67 21.27 20.11
C ALA A 298 -2.22 21.96 21.40
N ASP A 299 -1.99 23.28 21.35
CA ASP A 299 -1.54 24.09 22.49
C ASP A 299 -2.48 24.03 23.71
N ASP A 300 -3.76 23.73 23.49
CA ASP A 300 -4.78 23.56 24.53
C ASP A 300 -4.85 22.14 25.11
N GLY A 301 -3.94 21.24 24.68
CA GLY A 301 -3.84 19.85 25.12
C GLY A 301 -4.83 18.90 24.44
N THR A 302 -5.62 19.37 23.46
CA THR A 302 -6.49 18.50 22.67
C THR A 302 -5.71 17.73 21.61
N ARG A 303 -6.14 16.50 21.33
CA ARG A 303 -5.58 15.70 20.23
C ARG A 303 -6.25 16.10 18.92
N GLY A 304 -5.45 16.35 17.89
CA GLY A 304 -5.93 16.62 16.54
C GLY A 304 -6.35 15.36 15.79
N GLU A 305 -6.32 15.42 14.47
CA GLU A 305 -6.59 14.30 13.56
C GLU A 305 -5.40 14.13 12.60
N ILE A 306 -5.30 12.96 11.98
CA ILE A 306 -4.37 12.69 10.89
C ILE A 306 -5.08 12.89 9.57
N THR A 307 -4.47 13.67 8.67
CA THR A 307 -4.99 13.89 7.32
C THR A 307 -4.24 13.00 6.33
N TRP A 308 -5.00 12.17 5.64
CA TRP A 308 -4.49 11.22 4.67
C TRP A 308 -4.87 11.62 3.25
N ARG A 309 -3.91 11.60 2.32
CA ARG A 309 -4.18 11.65 0.87
C ARG A 309 -3.91 10.29 0.27
N VAL A 310 -4.94 9.66 -0.26
CA VAL A 310 -4.82 8.38 -0.95
C VAL A 310 -5.11 8.62 -2.43
N SER A 311 -4.09 8.45 -3.26
CA SER A 311 -4.18 8.55 -4.71
C SER A 311 -4.27 7.15 -5.32
N ILE A 312 -5.37 6.90 -6.03
CA ILE A 312 -5.65 5.66 -6.74
C ILE A 312 -5.72 6.00 -8.23
N GLU A 313 -4.74 5.55 -9.02
CA GLU A 313 -4.60 5.85 -10.47
C GLU A 313 -4.72 7.35 -10.79
N GLY A 314 -4.05 8.20 -10.01
CA GLY A 314 -4.04 9.64 -10.17
C GLY A 314 -5.24 10.38 -9.58
N THR A 315 -6.27 9.69 -9.08
CA THR A 315 -7.39 10.32 -8.37
C THR A 315 -7.13 10.30 -6.87
N THR A 316 -6.91 11.48 -6.29
CA THR A 316 -6.64 11.66 -4.86
C THR A 316 -7.94 11.87 -4.07
N LYS A 317 -8.13 11.10 -3.00
CA LYS A 317 -9.19 11.30 -1.99
C LYS A 317 -8.54 11.61 -0.64
N ILE A 318 -9.19 12.50 0.13
CA ILE A 318 -8.79 12.84 1.50
C ILE A 318 -9.56 11.98 2.50
N TYR A 319 -8.86 11.42 3.47
CA TYR A 319 -9.41 10.73 4.62
C TYR A 319 -8.88 11.35 5.91
N HIS A 320 -9.63 11.23 7.00
CA HIS A 320 -9.19 11.67 8.31
C HIS A 320 -9.35 10.53 9.32
N THR A 321 -8.38 10.41 10.22
CA THR A 321 -8.44 9.46 11.35
C THR A 321 -8.13 10.20 12.63
N GLY A 322 -9.03 10.10 13.61
CA GLY A 322 -8.84 10.65 14.95
C GLY A 322 -8.49 9.56 15.95
N SER A 323 -8.43 9.93 17.22
CA SER A 323 -8.29 8.95 18.31
C SER A 323 -9.43 7.93 18.25
N PRO A 324 -9.14 6.62 18.29
CA PRO A 324 -10.17 5.62 18.42
C PRO A 324 -11.05 5.96 19.62
N TRP A 325 -12.35 5.70 19.49
CA TRP A 325 -13.29 6.07 20.52
C TRP A 325 -12.91 5.41 21.86
N GLY A 326 -12.61 6.23 22.88
CA GLY A 326 -12.25 5.78 24.22
C GLY A 326 -10.78 5.39 24.42
N ASP A 327 -9.94 5.49 23.38
CA ASP A 327 -8.51 5.21 23.47
C ASP A 327 -7.71 6.40 24.02
N THR A 328 -6.73 6.11 24.86
CA THR A 328 -5.79 7.08 25.46
C THR A 328 -4.35 6.88 24.98
N SER A 329 -4.09 5.98 24.04
CA SER A 329 -2.76 5.64 23.51
C SER A 329 -1.99 6.84 22.92
N GLY A 330 -2.70 7.80 22.31
CA GLY A 330 -2.09 8.92 21.58
C GLY A 330 -2.01 8.69 20.07
N PHE A 331 -2.55 7.58 19.58
CA PHE A 331 -2.56 7.22 18.18
C PHE A 331 -3.95 7.34 17.56
N ALA A 332 -3.97 7.54 16.25
CA ALA A 332 -5.17 7.52 15.44
C ALA A 332 -5.65 6.09 15.22
N GLU A 333 -6.94 5.91 14.93
CA GLU A 333 -7.45 4.63 14.47
C GLU A 333 -6.88 4.25 13.09
N SER A 334 -6.57 2.97 12.89
CA SER A 334 -6.29 2.45 11.56
C SER A 334 -7.55 2.54 10.68
N LEU A 335 -7.38 2.85 9.40
CA LEU A 335 -8.51 2.99 8.46
C LEU A 335 -8.35 2.06 7.25
N ASP A 336 -9.36 1.21 7.01
CA ASP A 336 -9.39 0.34 5.84
C ASP A 336 -10.13 1.01 4.67
N VAL A 337 -9.39 1.31 3.59
CA VAL A 337 -9.89 1.93 2.35
C VAL A 337 -10.09 0.84 1.29
N HIS A 338 -11.33 0.65 0.82
CA HIS A 338 -11.64 -0.33 -0.22
C HIS A 338 -11.03 0.06 -1.56
N ILE A 339 -10.33 -0.88 -2.20
CA ILE A 339 -9.81 -0.71 -3.55
C ILE A 339 -10.87 -1.21 -4.53
N GLU A 340 -11.56 -0.27 -5.19
CA GLU A 340 -12.76 -0.55 -5.97
C GLU A 340 -12.51 -1.33 -7.27
N ARG A 341 -11.28 -1.32 -7.80
CA ARG A 341 -10.87 -1.98 -9.05
C ARG A 341 -9.39 -2.39 -9.00
N PRO A 342 -8.92 -3.35 -9.82
CA PRO A 342 -7.50 -3.67 -9.91
C PRO A 342 -6.68 -2.46 -10.37
N VAL A 343 -5.59 -2.17 -9.68
CA VAL A 343 -4.66 -1.06 -9.95
C VAL A 343 -3.22 -1.56 -9.79
N ARG A 344 -2.24 -0.87 -10.38
CA ARG A 344 -0.81 -1.26 -10.27
C ARG A 344 -0.18 -0.83 -8.96
N GLU A 345 -0.44 0.41 -8.57
CA GLU A 345 0.14 1.04 -7.41
C GLU A 345 -0.78 2.13 -6.87
N LEU A 346 -0.53 2.52 -5.63
CA LEU A 346 -1.24 3.57 -4.91
C LEU A 346 -0.21 4.52 -4.27
N THR A 347 -0.54 5.80 -4.17
CA THR A 347 0.24 6.74 -3.35
C THR A 347 -0.56 7.08 -2.10
N VAL A 348 0.07 6.99 -0.94
CA VAL A 348 -0.52 7.35 0.35
C VAL A 348 0.34 8.43 0.98
N GLN A 349 -0.27 9.51 1.47
CA GLN A 349 0.43 10.54 2.22
C GLN A 349 -0.26 10.75 3.55
N ASP A 350 0.54 10.82 4.61
CA ASP A 350 0.18 11.43 5.88
C ASP A 350 0.67 12.88 5.83
N GLU A 351 -0.24 13.83 5.60
CA GLU A 351 0.10 15.26 5.56
C GLU A 351 0.44 15.80 6.94
N THR A 352 -0.02 15.15 8.01
CA THR A 352 0.17 15.59 9.39
C THR A 352 1.58 15.29 9.89
N ASN A 353 2.14 14.15 9.50
CA ASN A 353 3.50 13.72 9.87
C ASN A 353 4.51 13.83 8.71
N GLU A 354 4.10 14.39 7.56
CA GLU A 354 4.92 14.61 6.37
C GLU A 354 5.55 13.31 5.81
N ILE A 355 4.75 12.24 5.73
CA ILE A 355 5.21 10.92 5.26
C ILE A 355 4.49 10.55 3.98
N THR A 356 5.22 10.03 2.98
CA THR A 356 4.65 9.53 1.72
C THR A 356 5.09 8.09 1.47
N TRP A 357 4.15 7.26 1.03
CA TRP A 357 4.36 5.87 0.64
C TRP A 357 3.84 5.61 -0.77
N THR A 358 4.60 4.84 -1.55
CA THR A 358 4.11 4.19 -2.77
C THR A 358 3.86 2.72 -2.44
N VAL A 359 2.62 2.27 -2.62
CA VAL A 359 2.19 0.91 -2.29
C VAL A 359 1.95 0.15 -3.58
N PRO A 360 2.82 -0.82 -3.93
CA PRO A 360 2.58 -1.68 -5.08
C PRO A 360 1.38 -2.59 -4.79
N VAL A 361 0.55 -2.80 -5.82
CA VAL A 361 -0.64 -3.65 -5.77
C VAL A 361 -0.47 -4.79 -6.76
N LEU A 362 -0.66 -4.55 -8.07
CA LEU A 362 -0.52 -5.58 -9.11
C LEU A 362 0.67 -5.28 -10.04
N ALA A 363 1.50 -6.29 -10.27
CA ALA A 363 2.48 -6.26 -11.34
C ALA A 363 1.81 -6.56 -12.69
N HIS A 364 2.34 -5.99 -13.77
CA HIS A 364 1.80 -6.21 -15.12
C HIS A 364 2.09 -7.62 -15.64
N ASP A 365 3.24 -8.18 -15.28
CA ASP A 365 3.77 -9.48 -15.71
C ASP A 365 3.44 -10.62 -14.75
N ASP A 366 2.85 -10.32 -13.59
CA ASP A 366 2.37 -11.28 -12.60
C ASP A 366 1.00 -10.86 -12.06
N PRO A 367 -0.10 -11.30 -12.70
CA PRO A 367 -1.46 -10.85 -12.39
C PRO A 367 -2.06 -11.59 -11.19
N ALA A 368 -1.31 -11.66 -10.08
CA ALA A 368 -1.73 -12.35 -8.86
C ALA A 368 -1.41 -11.53 -7.60
N LEU A 369 -2.39 -11.42 -6.71
CA LEU A 369 -2.15 -11.05 -5.32
C LEU A 369 -2.18 -12.30 -4.46
N VAL A 370 -1.16 -12.48 -3.63
CA VAL A 370 -1.03 -13.63 -2.73
C VAL A 370 -1.19 -13.14 -1.30
N PHE A 371 -2.09 -13.78 -0.55
CA PHE A 371 -2.35 -13.51 0.85
C PHE A 371 -2.19 -14.77 1.70
N SER A 372 -1.80 -14.59 2.95
CA SER A 372 -1.91 -15.64 3.97
C SER A 372 -3.38 -15.98 4.24
N SER A 373 -3.65 -17.09 4.93
CA SER A 373 -5.01 -17.42 5.39
C SER A 373 -5.66 -16.38 6.29
N ARG A 374 -4.88 -15.47 6.89
CA ARG A 374 -5.37 -14.32 7.69
C ARG A 374 -5.61 -13.06 6.85
N GLY A 375 -5.45 -13.13 5.52
CA GLY A 375 -5.62 -11.98 4.63
C GLY A 375 -4.42 -11.02 4.57
N THR A 376 -3.26 -11.39 5.13
CA THR A 376 -2.04 -10.58 5.06
C THR A 376 -1.37 -10.72 3.70
N ASN A 377 -1.06 -9.62 3.01
CA ASN A 377 -0.38 -9.67 1.70
C ASN A 377 1.07 -10.18 1.83
N VAL A 378 1.40 -11.16 0.98
CA VAL A 378 2.72 -11.78 0.80
C VAL A 378 3.11 -11.85 -0.68
N THR A 379 2.52 -10.99 -1.51
CA THR A 379 2.69 -10.94 -2.98
C THR A 379 4.12 -10.63 -3.38
N ASP A 380 4.80 -9.77 -2.60
CA ASP A 380 6.20 -9.37 -2.81
C ASP A 380 7.20 -10.49 -2.47
N LYS A 381 6.76 -11.58 -1.83
CA LYS A 381 7.63 -12.70 -1.43
C LYS A 381 7.79 -13.70 -2.55
N VAL A 382 9.05 -14.06 -2.83
CA VAL A 382 9.38 -15.13 -3.80
C VAL A 382 9.56 -16.50 -3.15
N ALA A 383 9.66 -16.55 -1.81
CA ALA A 383 9.56 -17.76 -1.00
C ALA A 383 8.36 -17.65 -0.04
N LEU A 384 7.47 -18.64 -0.07
CA LEU A 384 6.22 -18.67 0.69
C LEU A 384 6.27 -19.78 1.74
N HIS A 385 6.10 -19.40 3.02
CA HIS A 385 6.17 -20.33 4.17
C HIS A 385 4.81 -20.61 4.80
N HIS A 386 3.79 -20.78 3.96
CA HIS A 386 2.41 -21.01 4.39
C HIS A 386 1.89 -22.32 3.82
N GLN A 387 1.07 -23.03 4.60
CA GLN A 387 0.35 -24.23 4.16
C GLN A 387 -0.97 -23.90 3.47
N SER A 388 -1.52 -22.72 3.72
CA SER A 388 -2.76 -22.26 3.08
C SER A 388 -2.61 -20.82 2.63
N LEU A 389 -3.08 -20.54 1.42
CA LEU A 389 -2.96 -19.25 0.76
C LEU A 389 -4.31 -18.83 0.17
N ILE A 390 -4.51 -17.52 0.06
CA ILE A 390 -5.60 -16.94 -0.72
C ILE A 390 -4.94 -16.22 -1.90
N VAL A 391 -5.29 -16.61 -3.11
CA VAL A 391 -4.71 -16.02 -4.33
C VAL A 391 -5.80 -15.35 -5.14
N VAL A 392 -5.69 -14.04 -5.31
CA VAL A 392 -6.64 -13.22 -6.08
C VAL A 392 -6.07 -13.01 -7.47
N THR A 393 -6.75 -13.52 -8.50
CA THR A 393 -6.34 -13.38 -9.91
C THR A 393 -7.55 -13.17 -10.84
N PRO A 394 -7.32 -12.81 -12.11
CA PRO A 394 -8.33 -12.95 -13.16
C PRO A 394 -8.95 -14.36 -13.20
N GLN A 395 -10.24 -14.49 -13.54
CA GLN A 395 -10.94 -15.78 -13.55
C GLN A 395 -10.34 -16.79 -14.55
N ASP A 396 -9.70 -16.31 -15.61
CA ASP A 396 -9.14 -17.10 -16.70
C ASP A 396 -7.65 -17.45 -16.50
N VAL A 397 -7.00 -16.88 -15.48
CA VAL A 397 -5.65 -17.26 -15.07
C VAL A 397 -5.67 -18.62 -14.38
N THR A 398 -4.76 -19.49 -14.79
CA THR A 398 -4.54 -20.81 -14.18
C THR A 398 -3.38 -20.73 -13.19
N LEU A 399 -3.53 -21.32 -12.02
CA LEU A 399 -2.45 -21.46 -11.04
C LEU A 399 -1.76 -22.79 -11.27
N THR A 400 -0.44 -22.79 -11.45
CA THR A 400 0.32 -23.98 -11.83
C THR A 400 1.53 -24.15 -10.90
N ASP A 401 1.76 -25.39 -10.48
CA ASP A 401 3.03 -25.81 -9.88
C ASP A 401 3.99 -26.19 -11.01
N VAL A 402 4.83 -25.23 -11.41
CA VAL A 402 5.76 -25.37 -12.54
C VAL A 402 6.80 -26.47 -12.29
N VAL A 403 7.12 -26.75 -11.03
CA VAL A 403 8.10 -27.77 -10.65
C VAL A 403 7.55 -29.17 -10.85
N SER A 404 6.30 -29.45 -10.44
CA SER A 404 5.64 -30.75 -10.67
C SER A 404 5.02 -30.86 -12.06
N GLY A 405 4.66 -29.73 -12.68
CA GLY A 405 3.96 -29.65 -13.96
C GLY A 405 2.43 -29.75 -13.84
N ASP A 406 1.90 -29.73 -12.62
CA ASP A 406 0.48 -29.90 -12.32
C ASP A 406 -0.22 -28.57 -12.07
N ASP A 407 -1.50 -28.47 -12.45
CA ASP A 407 -2.34 -27.32 -12.08
C ASP A 407 -2.76 -27.40 -10.61
N ILE A 408 -2.73 -26.26 -9.92
CA ILE A 408 -3.12 -26.14 -8.52
C ILE A 408 -4.63 -25.95 -8.45
N VAL A 409 -5.33 -26.91 -7.83
CA VAL A 409 -6.78 -26.87 -7.67
C VAL A 409 -7.13 -26.11 -6.40
N ALA A 410 -8.03 -25.13 -6.50
CA ALA A 410 -8.54 -24.39 -5.36
C ALA A 410 -9.59 -25.20 -4.57
N ASP A 411 -9.54 -25.13 -3.25
CA ASP A 411 -10.54 -25.72 -2.35
C ASP A 411 -11.90 -25.02 -2.52
N SER A 412 -11.87 -23.71 -2.72
CA SER A 412 -13.04 -22.90 -3.01
C SER A 412 -12.66 -21.59 -3.73
N GLU A 413 -13.65 -20.98 -4.37
CA GLU A 413 -13.48 -19.70 -5.08
C GLU A 413 -14.65 -18.76 -4.77
N THR A 414 -14.35 -17.47 -4.64
CA THR A 414 -15.35 -16.41 -4.44
C THR A 414 -15.04 -15.21 -5.33
N ALA A 415 -16.07 -14.56 -5.88
CA ALA A 415 -15.89 -13.33 -6.64
C ALA A 415 -15.39 -12.19 -5.72
N VAL A 416 -14.46 -11.38 -6.21
CA VAL A 416 -13.94 -10.24 -5.45
C VAL A 416 -14.86 -9.03 -5.61
N GLU A 417 -15.31 -8.45 -4.51
CA GLU A 417 -16.25 -7.32 -4.55
C GLU A 417 -15.59 -6.07 -5.15
N GLY A 418 -16.18 -5.56 -6.24
CA GLY A 418 -15.69 -4.41 -7.00
C GLY A 418 -14.84 -4.78 -8.22
N TRP A 419 -14.19 -5.95 -8.21
CA TRP A 419 -13.24 -6.33 -9.26
C TRP A 419 -13.90 -7.26 -10.29
N ASP A 420 -14.35 -6.70 -11.41
CA ASP A 420 -15.02 -7.45 -12.47
C ASP A 420 -14.12 -8.54 -13.06
N LYS A 421 -14.62 -9.79 -13.12
CA LYS A 421 -13.91 -11.00 -13.59
C LYS A 421 -12.66 -11.40 -12.77
N TRP A 422 -12.56 -10.96 -11.52
CA TRP A 422 -11.56 -11.43 -10.58
C TRP A 422 -12.16 -12.38 -9.54
N VAL A 423 -11.38 -13.37 -9.14
CA VAL A 423 -11.77 -14.38 -8.14
C VAL A 423 -10.67 -14.52 -7.10
N ALA A 424 -11.09 -14.70 -5.85
CA ALA A 424 -10.24 -15.14 -4.75
C ALA A 424 -10.29 -16.67 -4.67
N ARG A 425 -9.14 -17.33 -4.80
CA ARG A 425 -8.99 -18.77 -4.70
C ARG A 425 -8.35 -19.16 -3.38
N TYR A 426 -8.98 -20.04 -2.64
CA TYR A 426 -8.47 -20.58 -1.38
C TYR A 426 -7.73 -21.89 -1.67
N LEU A 427 -6.45 -21.95 -1.32
CA LEU A 427 -5.56 -23.04 -1.71
C LEU A 427 -4.96 -23.71 -0.47
N ASP A 428 -4.99 -25.05 -0.44
CA ASP A 428 -4.05 -25.86 0.32
C ASP A 428 -2.78 -26.07 -0.52
N VAL A 429 -1.66 -25.56 -0.01
CA VAL A 429 -0.34 -25.63 -0.66
C VAL A 429 0.64 -26.49 0.11
N SER A 430 0.16 -27.32 1.05
CA SER A 430 1.00 -28.19 1.89
C SER A 430 1.87 -29.17 1.09
N HIS A 431 1.44 -29.54 -0.12
CA HIS A 431 2.16 -30.45 -1.03
C HIS A 431 2.63 -29.78 -2.32
N VAL A 432 2.41 -28.48 -2.46
CA VAL A 432 2.78 -27.70 -3.64
C VAL A 432 4.20 -27.20 -3.48
N THR A 433 5.00 -27.28 -4.55
CA THR A 433 6.41 -26.90 -4.50
C THR A 433 6.66 -25.50 -5.04
N SER A 434 5.87 -25.08 -6.00
CA SER A 434 5.95 -23.76 -6.60
C SER A 434 4.58 -23.22 -6.98
N LEU A 435 4.47 -21.89 -7.09
CA LEU A 435 3.26 -21.20 -7.49
C LEU A 435 3.59 -20.20 -8.60
N SER A 436 2.91 -20.34 -9.73
CA SER A 436 2.92 -19.36 -10.82
C SER A 436 1.50 -19.12 -11.33
N ALA A 437 1.18 -17.86 -11.60
CA ALA A 437 -0.07 -17.45 -12.23
C ALA A 437 0.14 -17.36 -13.75
N VAL A 438 -0.49 -18.28 -14.49
CA VAL A 438 -0.31 -18.43 -15.93
C VAL A 438 -1.54 -17.96 -16.69
N GLU A 439 -1.37 -16.95 -17.53
CA GLU A 439 -2.43 -16.47 -18.41
C GLU A 439 -2.70 -17.45 -19.58
N PRO A 440 -3.94 -17.51 -20.10
CA PRO A 440 -4.29 -18.37 -21.22
C PRO A 440 -3.38 -18.21 -22.45
N GLY A 441 -2.69 -19.28 -22.83
CA GLY A 441 -1.82 -19.33 -24.01
C GLY A 441 -0.43 -18.73 -23.80
N LYS A 442 -0.08 -18.32 -22.56
CA LYS A 442 1.30 -18.05 -22.13
C LYS A 442 1.87 -19.27 -21.40
N ASN A 443 3.19 -19.33 -21.32
CA ASN A 443 3.89 -20.27 -20.45
C ASN A 443 4.20 -19.58 -19.12
N ALA A 444 4.38 -20.36 -18.06
CA ALA A 444 4.85 -19.84 -16.78
C ALA A 444 6.16 -19.07 -16.96
N ASN A 445 6.24 -17.88 -16.38
CA ASN A 445 7.47 -17.10 -16.32
C ASN A 445 8.31 -17.60 -15.14
N MET A 446 9.52 -18.07 -15.42
CA MET A 446 10.42 -18.61 -14.40
C MET A 446 10.97 -17.52 -13.47
N GLU A 447 10.99 -16.26 -13.91
CA GLU A 447 11.46 -15.12 -13.10
C GLU A 447 10.47 -14.78 -11.98
N THR A 448 9.16 -14.88 -12.26
CA THR A 448 8.07 -14.61 -11.30
C THR A 448 7.63 -15.85 -10.51
N LEU A 449 8.33 -16.98 -10.67
CA LEU A 449 8.07 -18.21 -9.95
C LEU A 449 8.29 -18.01 -8.45
N ARG A 450 7.28 -18.36 -7.65
CA ARG A 450 7.37 -18.41 -6.19
C ARG A 450 7.62 -19.85 -5.73
N SER A 451 8.58 -20.02 -4.83
CA SER A 451 8.78 -21.31 -4.13
C SER A 451 7.86 -21.42 -2.92
N ILE A 452 7.43 -22.63 -2.60
CA ILE A 452 6.66 -22.92 -1.39
C ILE A 452 7.48 -23.88 -0.51
N ASP A 453 7.75 -23.44 0.72
CA ASP A 453 8.40 -24.26 1.75
C ASP A 453 7.81 -23.94 3.14
N PRO A 454 6.80 -24.71 3.59
CA PRO A 454 6.13 -24.48 4.87
C PRO A 454 6.99 -24.87 6.09
N ARG A 455 8.17 -25.48 5.91
CA ARG A 455 9.04 -25.96 7.02
C ARG A 455 9.73 -24.85 7.80
N GLN A 456 9.71 -23.62 7.29
CA GLN A 456 10.52 -22.51 7.82
C GLN A 456 9.81 -21.67 8.89
N ARG A 457 8.53 -21.91 9.19
CA ARG A 457 7.71 -20.97 9.97
C ARG A 457 6.95 -21.61 11.13
N VAL A 458 7.19 -21.09 12.34
CA VAL A 458 6.39 -21.39 13.54
C VAL A 458 5.04 -20.67 13.47
N ARG A 459 3.98 -21.33 13.89
CA ARG A 459 2.62 -20.79 13.93
C ARG A 459 2.14 -20.59 15.36
N PHE A 460 1.66 -19.40 15.66
CA PHE A 460 0.93 -19.10 16.89
C PHE A 460 -0.57 -19.30 16.67
N LEU A 461 -1.17 -20.21 17.41
CA LEU A 461 -2.59 -20.56 17.35
C LEU A 461 -3.25 -20.23 18.70
N ALA A 462 -4.31 -19.43 18.67
CA ALA A 462 -5.21 -19.31 19.81
C ALA A 462 -6.16 -20.53 19.79
N PRO A 463 -6.20 -21.36 20.83
CA PRO A 463 -7.02 -22.58 20.84
C PRO A 463 -8.51 -22.30 20.97
N SER A 464 -8.88 -21.12 21.48
CA SER A 464 -10.25 -20.64 21.60
C SER A 464 -10.44 -19.24 21.03
N GLU A 465 -11.66 -18.92 20.66
CA GLU A 465 -12.07 -17.55 20.35
C GLU A 465 -11.82 -16.62 21.56
N PRO A 466 -11.54 -15.33 21.33
CA PRO A 466 -11.49 -14.33 22.38
C PRO A 466 -12.77 -14.26 23.21
N VAL A 467 -12.64 -13.83 24.46
CA VAL A 467 -13.78 -13.52 25.32
C VAL A 467 -14.53 -12.32 24.75
N ASP A 468 -15.82 -12.52 24.46
CA ASP A 468 -16.67 -11.52 23.84
C ASP A 468 -16.60 -10.15 24.53
N PHE A 469 -16.33 -9.11 23.74
CA PHE A 469 -16.39 -7.69 24.12
C PHE A 469 -15.43 -7.25 25.24
N LEU A 470 -14.50 -8.12 25.63
CA LEU A 470 -13.52 -7.86 26.67
C LEU A 470 -12.15 -7.64 26.02
N LYS A 471 -11.59 -6.46 26.26
CA LYS A 471 -10.23 -6.11 25.83
C LYS A 471 -9.45 -5.62 27.02
N THR A 472 -8.13 -5.69 26.92
CA THR A 472 -7.24 -5.02 27.86
C THR A 472 -7.26 -3.51 27.64
N THR A 473 -6.68 -2.74 28.56
CA THR A 473 -6.46 -1.30 28.33
C THR A 473 -5.52 -1.01 27.16
N GLY A 474 -4.62 -1.95 26.84
CA GLY A 474 -3.77 -1.93 25.64
C GLY A 474 -4.49 -2.30 24.34
N GLY A 475 -5.77 -2.70 24.40
CA GLY A 475 -6.59 -3.02 23.23
C GLY A 475 -6.50 -4.48 22.76
N LEU A 476 -5.74 -5.33 23.45
CA LEU A 476 -5.61 -6.75 23.11
C LEU A 476 -6.87 -7.54 23.46
N PRO A 477 -7.29 -8.50 22.60
CA PRO A 477 -8.36 -9.43 22.93
C PRO A 477 -7.93 -10.38 24.07
N VAL A 478 -8.82 -10.63 25.02
CA VAL A 478 -8.55 -11.52 26.16
C VAL A 478 -8.93 -12.96 25.81
N HIS A 479 -8.03 -13.91 26.02
CA HIS A 479 -8.29 -15.35 25.83
C HIS A 479 -8.38 -16.10 27.17
N SER A 480 -9.11 -17.22 27.19
CA SER A 480 -9.28 -18.07 28.37
C SER A 480 -8.28 -19.23 28.43
N GLU A 481 -7.59 -19.53 27.33
CA GLU A 481 -6.70 -20.68 27.17
C GLU A 481 -5.33 -20.24 26.66
N SER A 482 -4.30 -21.06 26.92
CA SER A 482 -2.92 -20.77 26.53
C SER A 482 -2.77 -20.64 25.01
N LEU A 483 -1.92 -19.71 24.58
CA LEU A 483 -1.38 -19.68 23.23
C LEU A 483 -0.64 -21.00 22.91
N ILE A 484 -0.81 -21.51 21.70
CA ILE A 484 -0.13 -22.71 21.19
C ILE A 484 0.90 -22.31 20.13
N ALA A 485 2.13 -22.79 20.27
CA ALA A 485 3.18 -22.71 19.27
C ALA A 485 3.27 -24.04 18.50
N GLU A 486 2.95 -24.01 17.22
CA GLU A 486 3.02 -25.16 16.30
C GLU A 486 4.26 -25.03 15.40
N PHE A 487 5.14 -26.01 15.50
CA PHE A 487 6.39 -26.13 14.74
C PHE A 487 6.20 -27.13 13.60
N PRO A 488 6.56 -26.77 12.36
CA PRO A 488 6.66 -27.72 11.27
C PRO A 488 7.88 -28.64 11.46
N PRO A 489 8.07 -29.67 10.61
CA PRO A 489 9.31 -30.45 10.58
C PRO A 489 10.52 -29.55 10.44
N THR A 490 11.60 -29.86 11.18
CA THR A 490 12.79 -29.00 11.24
C THR A 490 13.50 -28.96 9.89
N PRO A 491 14.06 -27.80 9.49
CA PRO A 491 14.83 -27.71 8.24
C PRO A 491 16.06 -28.63 8.20
N SER A 492 16.67 -28.92 9.36
CA SER A 492 17.82 -29.83 9.47
C SER A 492 17.44 -31.32 9.42
N GLY A 493 16.17 -31.67 9.60
CA GLY A 493 15.72 -33.05 9.75
C GLY A 493 16.14 -33.71 11.07
N ARG A 494 16.63 -32.93 12.05
CA ARG A 494 17.07 -33.39 13.37
C ARG A 494 16.36 -32.60 14.48
N THR A 495 16.52 -33.04 15.72
CA THR A 495 16.06 -32.27 16.88
C THR A 495 16.80 -30.93 16.94
N GLU A 496 16.07 -29.83 17.06
CA GLU A 496 16.60 -28.47 17.17
C GLU A 496 16.23 -27.85 18.52
N THR A 497 17.12 -27.03 19.09
CA THR A 497 16.84 -26.27 20.31
C THR A 497 16.36 -24.88 19.96
N TRP A 498 15.16 -24.55 20.42
CA TRP A 498 14.55 -23.22 20.34
C TRP A 498 14.55 -22.58 21.71
N PHE A 499 14.40 -21.25 21.79
CA PHE A 499 14.32 -20.53 23.06
C PHE A 499 13.02 -19.75 23.16
N LEU A 500 12.27 -19.97 24.24
CA LEU A 500 11.06 -19.24 24.58
C LEU A 500 11.38 -18.16 25.62
N SER A 501 11.10 -16.91 25.29
CA SER A 501 11.21 -15.78 26.21
C SER A 501 9.87 -15.06 26.32
N ILE A 502 9.48 -14.68 27.54
CA ILE A 502 8.21 -14.00 27.82
C ILE A 502 8.49 -12.72 28.61
N SER A 503 7.97 -11.59 28.12
CA SER A 503 7.95 -10.33 28.85
C SER A 503 6.52 -9.84 29.03
N SER A 504 6.32 -8.90 29.96
CA SER A 504 5.09 -8.13 30.00
C SER A 504 4.95 -7.30 28.72
N PHE A 505 3.71 -6.99 28.34
CA PHE A 505 3.44 -6.06 27.26
C PHE A 505 3.28 -4.65 27.83
N ALA A 506 4.20 -3.75 27.48
CA ALA A 506 4.17 -2.35 27.92
C ALA A 506 3.59 -1.39 26.86
N GLY A 507 3.01 -1.93 25.78
CA GLY A 507 2.57 -1.19 24.60
C GLY A 507 3.56 -1.26 23.44
N ALA A 508 3.08 -0.87 22.26
CA ALA A 508 3.90 -0.89 21.04
C ALA A 508 5.11 0.04 21.14
N GLY A 509 6.29 -0.45 20.75
CA GLY A 509 7.54 0.31 20.82
C GLY A 509 8.13 0.49 22.23
N VAL A 510 7.48 -0.05 23.27
CA VAL A 510 7.97 0.01 24.66
C VAL A 510 8.38 -1.39 25.11
N ALA A 511 9.54 -1.51 25.73
CA ALA A 511 10.01 -2.77 26.29
C ALA A 511 9.27 -3.05 27.60
N GLY A 512 8.78 -4.28 27.76
CA GLY A 512 8.22 -4.74 29.02
C GLY A 512 9.25 -5.34 29.95
N ASP A 513 8.80 -5.65 31.16
CA ASP A 513 9.59 -6.36 32.16
C ASP A 513 9.67 -7.84 31.79
N GLU A 514 10.86 -8.43 31.88
CA GLU A 514 11.05 -9.86 31.66
C GLU A 514 10.36 -10.67 32.77
N ILE A 515 9.58 -11.67 32.37
CA ILE A 515 8.79 -12.50 33.29
C ILE A 515 9.49 -13.85 33.50
N THR A 516 9.97 -14.45 32.41
CA THR A 516 10.74 -15.69 32.44
C THR A 516 12.03 -15.52 31.66
N ALA A 517 13.12 -16.04 32.22
CA ALA A 517 14.37 -16.18 31.49
C ALA A 517 14.19 -17.08 30.24
N PRO A 518 15.05 -16.96 29.22
CA PRO A 518 14.97 -17.79 28.02
C PRO A 518 14.97 -19.29 28.35
N GLU A 519 13.87 -19.97 28.04
CA GLU A 519 13.68 -21.40 28.27
C GLU A 519 14.01 -22.20 27.01
N PRO A 520 14.91 -23.20 27.08
CA PRO A 520 15.20 -24.06 25.94
C PRO A 520 14.07 -25.06 25.67
N LEU A 521 13.59 -25.11 24.43
CA LEU A 521 12.60 -26.02 23.92
C LEU A 521 13.24 -26.99 22.92
N GLU A 522 13.21 -28.29 23.19
CA GLU A 522 13.66 -29.32 22.26
C GLU A 522 12.55 -29.66 21.26
N ILE A 523 12.75 -29.29 19.99
CA ILE A 523 11.80 -29.53 18.91
C ILE A 523 12.23 -30.78 18.14
N PRO A 524 11.42 -31.86 18.11
CA PRO A 524 11.71 -33.06 17.32
C PRO A 524 11.81 -32.77 15.82
N ALA A 525 12.48 -33.65 15.07
CA ALA A 525 12.65 -33.51 13.62
C ALA A 525 11.32 -33.40 12.85
N GLU A 526 10.28 -34.09 13.31
CA GLU A 526 8.93 -34.06 12.75
C GLU A 526 8.11 -32.81 13.10
N GLY A 527 8.60 -31.94 13.99
CA GLY A 527 7.87 -30.80 14.52
C GLY A 527 7.00 -31.15 15.74
N GLY A 528 6.04 -30.28 16.08
CA GLY A 528 5.16 -30.49 17.24
C GLY A 528 4.40 -29.24 17.68
N ALA A 529 3.48 -29.40 18.63
CA ALA A 529 2.71 -28.29 19.20
C ALA A 529 2.95 -28.18 20.72
N PHE A 530 3.19 -26.97 21.21
CA PHE A 530 3.57 -26.68 22.59
C PHE A 530 2.71 -25.55 23.17
N ALA A 531 2.29 -25.68 24.43
CA ALA A 531 1.63 -24.60 25.15
C ALA A 531 2.67 -23.57 25.60
N VAL A 532 2.46 -22.30 25.28
CA VAL A 532 3.35 -21.21 25.68
C VAL A 532 3.20 -20.88 27.17
N PHE A 533 1.96 -20.87 27.66
CA PHE A 533 1.64 -20.66 29.07
C PHE A 533 1.20 -22.00 29.65
N ASP A 534 2.15 -22.77 30.19
CA ASP A 534 1.87 -24.09 30.75
C ASP A 534 0.83 -23.96 31.89
N PRO A 535 -0.37 -24.55 31.74
CA PRO A 535 -1.42 -24.49 32.77
C PRO A 535 -1.07 -25.33 34.01
N GLU A 536 -0.14 -26.27 33.93
CA GLU A 536 0.28 -27.12 35.06
C GLU A 536 1.48 -26.55 35.82
N LEU A 537 2.15 -25.53 35.28
CA LEU A 537 3.37 -24.97 35.88
C LEU A 537 3.13 -24.24 37.21
N TYR A 538 1.98 -23.56 37.34
CA TYR A 538 1.62 -22.77 38.52
C TYR A 538 0.20 -23.09 39.03
N ASP A 539 0.02 -23.07 40.35
CA ASP A 539 -1.30 -23.25 40.99
C ASP A 539 -2.23 -22.04 40.75
N ALA A 540 -1.66 -20.83 40.59
CA ALA A 540 -2.37 -19.60 40.25
C ALA A 540 -2.66 -19.51 38.73
N PRO A 541 -3.74 -18.83 38.31
CA PRO A 541 -4.03 -18.65 36.89
C PRO A 541 -3.09 -17.64 36.24
N TRP A 542 -2.73 -17.87 34.97
CA TRP A 542 -2.08 -16.84 34.16
C TRP A 542 -3.02 -15.65 33.93
N VAL A 543 -2.61 -14.45 34.39
CA VAL A 543 -3.37 -13.19 34.26
C VAL A 543 -2.42 -12.08 33.85
N GLY A 544 -2.51 -11.62 32.60
CA GLY A 544 -1.66 -10.52 32.13
C GLY A 544 -1.69 -10.27 30.62
N GLU A 545 -0.92 -9.27 30.21
CA GLU A 545 -0.55 -9.01 28.82
C GLU A 545 0.91 -9.39 28.60
N TYR A 546 1.16 -10.16 27.56
CA TYR A 546 2.46 -10.76 27.30
C TYR A 546 2.93 -10.49 25.88
N LEU A 547 4.23 -10.27 25.74
CA LEU A 547 4.94 -10.39 24.47
C LEU A 547 5.77 -11.66 24.51
N VAL A 548 5.42 -12.60 23.64
CA VAL A 548 6.06 -13.91 23.53
C VAL A 548 7.08 -13.86 22.39
N ARG A 549 8.30 -14.35 22.63
CA ARG A 549 9.32 -14.55 21.60
C ARG A 549 9.74 -16.02 21.54
N LEU A 550 9.72 -16.58 20.34
CA LEU A 550 10.37 -17.84 20.00
C LEU A 550 11.58 -17.55 19.13
N ARG A 551 12.77 -17.87 19.64
CA ARG A 551 14.04 -17.72 18.93
C ARG A 551 14.53 -19.08 18.45
N GLY A 552 14.79 -19.19 17.16
CA GLY A 552 15.38 -20.36 16.52
C GLY A 552 16.91 -20.40 16.64
N PRO A 553 17.51 -21.56 16.31
CA PRO A 553 18.97 -21.74 16.39
C PRO A 553 19.75 -20.87 15.39
N ARG A 554 19.13 -20.37 14.32
CA ARG A 554 19.77 -19.56 13.27
C ARG A 554 19.38 -18.07 13.37
N ASN A 555 19.01 -17.67 14.59
CA ASN A 555 18.48 -16.35 14.95
C ASN A 555 17.16 -16.00 14.23
N GLU A 556 16.36 -17.00 13.86
CA GLU A 556 14.95 -16.77 13.52
C GLU A 556 14.22 -16.24 14.75
N SER A 557 13.34 -15.25 14.59
CA SER A 557 12.61 -14.63 15.70
C SER A 557 11.15 -14.50 15.33
N PHE A 558 10.28 -15.18 16.08
CA PHE A 558 8.83 -15.10 15.94
C PHE A 558 8.24 -14.53 17.22
N ARG A 559 7.45 -13.46 17.07
CA ARG A 559 6.85 -12.76 18.19
C ARG A 559 5.33 -12.76 18.11
N HIS A 560 4.68 -12.79 19.28
CA HIS A 560 3.23 -12.73 19.39
C HIS A 560 2.80 -11.96 20.63
N GLU A 561 1.85 -11.05 20.44
CA GLU A 561 1.17 -10.32 21.52
C GLU A 561 -0.03 -11.14 21.97
N PHE A 562 -0.16 -11.38 23.27
CA PHE A 562 -1.24 -12.22 23.79
C PHE A 562 -1.69 -11.74 25.18
N ALA A 563 -3.00 -11.65 25.38
CA ALA A 563 -3.59 -11.37 26.68
C ALA A 563 -4.42 -12.57 27.14
N ILE A 564 -4.18 -13.02 28.37
CA ILE A 564 -4.83 -14.20 28.93
C ILE A 564 -5.37 -13.92 30.33
N VAL A 565 -6.57 -14.45 30.60
CA VAL A 565 -7.09 -14.70 31.94
C VAL A 565 -7.49 -16.17 31.98
N GLU A 566 -6.60 -17.00 32.51
CA GLU A 566 -6.74 -18.47 32.42
C GLU A 566 -8.08 -18.94 33.03
N GLY A 567 -8.85 -19.67 32.22
CA GLY A 567 -10.14 -20.24 32.62
C GLY A 567 -11.28 -19.24 32.81
N VAL A 568 -11.15 -17.99 32.35
CA VAL A 568 -12.23 -16.99 32.46
C VAL A 568 -13.48 -17.41 31.68
N GLN A 569 -14.64 -17.19 32.29
CA GLN A 569 -15.95 -17.34 31.65
C GLN A 569 -16.74 -16.03 31.78
N ALA A 570 -17.15 -15.47 30.64
CA ALA A 570 -17.94 -14.24 30.60
C ALA A 570 -19.43 -14.53 30.41
N ASN A 571 -20.26 -13.79 31.15
CA ASN A 571 -21.71 -13.74 30.94
C ASN A 571 -22.13 -12.29 30.70
N VAL A 572 -22.63 -12.01 29.50
CA VAL A 572 -23.08 -10.67 29.09
C VAL A 572 -24.59 -10.64 29.02
N ASN A 573 -25.21 -9.73 29.78
CA ASN A 573 -26.64 -9.53 29.83
C ASN A 573 -27.01 -8.09 29.41
N ILE A 574 -27.56 -7.95 28.21
CA ILE A 574 -28.06 -6.66 27.70
C ILE A 574 -29.51 -6.49 28.15
N VAL A 575 -29.81 -5.38 28.82
CA VAL A 575 -31.15 -5.10 29.38
C VAL A 575 -32.04 -4.50 28.29
N GLY A 576 -33.18 -5.14 28.02
CA GLY A 576 -34.21 -4.57 27.12
C GLY A 576 -34.82 -5.59 26.18
N ALA A 577 -35.38 -5.08 25.08
CA ALA A 577 -36.04 -5.90 24.06
C ALA A 577 -35.04 -6.62 23.14
N CYS A 578 -33.89 -5.99 22.86
CA CYS A 578 -32.76 -6.61 22.16
C CYS A 578 -31.83 -7.25 23.19
N ARG A 579 -31.44 -8.51 22.95
CA ARG A 579 -30.46 -9.21 23.80
C ARG A 579 -29.09 -9.38 23.14
N SER A 580 -28.96 -9.14 21.84
CA SER A 580 -27.69 -9.29 21.10
C SER A 580 -26.79 -8.04 21.12
N PHE A 581 -27.35 -6.83 21.16
CA PHE A 581 -26.58 -5.59 21.17
C PHE A 581 -27.36 -4.40 21.75
N ARG A 582 -26.62 -3.37 22.14
CA ARG A 582 -27.18 -2.14 22.71
C ARG A 582 -27.91 -1.31 21.65
N ILE A 583 -29.10 -0.82 21.98
CA ILE A 583 -29.96 -0.08 21.05
C ILE A 583 -30.27 1.34 21.57
N PRO A 584 -30.47 2.33 20.69
CA PRO A 584 -30.92 3.66 21.11
C PRO A 584 -32.22 3.64 21.92
N SER A 585 -32.27 4.41 23.00
CA SER A 585 -33.44 4.61 23.87
C SER A 585 -33.57 6.10 24.23
N GLY A 586 -34.65 6.48 24.92
CA GLY A 586 -34.95 7.89 25.21
C GLY A 586 -33.88 8.63 26.05
N GLY A 587 -32.96 7.91 26.69
CA GLY A 587 -31.91 8.48 27.54
C GLY A 587 -30.54 7.86 27.28
N GLY A 588 -30.20 7.50 26.04
CA GLY A 588 -28.92 6.87 25.66
C GLY A 588 -29.11 5.46 25.12
N LEU A 589 -28.10 4.62 25.20
CA LEU A 589 -28.17 3.21 24.78
C LEU A 589 -28.77 2.33 25.88
N SER A 590 -29.22 1.12 25.56
CA SER A 590 -29.66 0.15 26.58
C SER A 590 -28.50 -0.24 27.51
N GLU A 591 -28.80 -0.46 28.80
CA GLU A 591 -27.81 -0.89 29.81
C GLU A 591 -27.30 -2.31 29.54
N THR A 592 -26.06 -2.60 29.92
CA THR A 592 -25.47 -3.94 29.81
C THR A 592 -24.67 -4.28 31.05
N VAL A 593 -24.79 -5.54 31.49
CA VAL A 593 -24.09 -6.07 32.65
C VAL A 593 -23.18 -7.22 32.22
N LEU A 594 -21.93 -7.19 32.66
CA LEU A 594 -20.96 -8.28 32.53
C LEU A 594 -20.70 -8.91 33.90
N THR A 595 -20.69 -10.24 33.95
CA THR A 595 -20.21 -11.02 35.09
C THR A 595 -19.13 -11.98 34.62
N LEU A 596 -17.96 -11.95 35.26
CA LEU A 596 -16.86 -12.88 35.02
C LEU A 596 -16.82 -13.96 36.10
N ARG A 597 -16.50 -15.19 35.72
CA ARG A 597 -16.32 -16.33 36.63
C ARG A 597 -15.01 -17.03 36.35
N SER A 598 -14.37 -17.49 37.42
CA SER A 598 -13.15 -18.29 37.36
C SER A 598 -13.43 -19.75 37.00
N GLY A 599 -12.44 -20.38 36.36
CA GLY A 599 -12.44 -21.78 35.99
C GLY A 599 -11.94 -22.68 37.13
N ALA A 600 -10.94 -23.51 36.84
CA ALA A 600 -10.34 -24.41 37.84
C ALA A 600 -9.46 -23.66 38.86
N LYS A 601 -8.81 -22.58 38.43
CA LYS A 601 -7.95 -21.71 39.24
C LYS A 601 -8.68 -20.42 39.59
N GLU A 602 -8.58 -19.96 40.84
CA GLU A 602 -9.34 -18.80 41.34
C GLU A 602 -8.67 -17.47 40.99
N PHE A 603 -9.48 -16.44 40.65
CA PHE A 603 -9.06 -15.04 40.52
C PHE A 603 -10.15 -14.11 41.04
N ALA A 604 -9.78 -12.89 41.44
CA ALA A 604 -10.71 -11.85 41.88
C ALA A 604 -11.05 -10.87 40.75
N VAL A 605 -12.23 -10.26 40.81
CA VAL A 605 -12.70 -9.28 39.82
C VAL A 605 -13.30 -8.07 40.54
N GLU A 606 -12.81 -6.88 40.21
CA GLU A 606 -13.31 -5.62 40.77
C GLU A 606 -13.69 -4.62 39.65
N PRO A 607 -14.95 -4.16 39.58
CA PRO A 607 -16.10 -4.58 40.38
C PRO A 607 -16.61 -5.98 39.97
N HIS A 608 -17.23 -6.71 40.91
CA HIS A 608 -17.78 -8.05 40.66
C HIS A 608 -18.89 -8.07 39.60
N GLU A 609 -19.68 -7.01 39.52
CA GLU A 609 -20.70 -6.81 38.49
C GLU A 609 -20.36 -5.52 37.73
N VAL A 610 -19.99 -5.67 36.46
CA VAL A 610 -19.53 -4.54 35.62
C VAL A 610 -20.72 -4.02 34.82
N VAL A 611 -21.16 -2.80 35.13
CA VAL A 611 -22.35 -2.20 34.52
C VAL A 611 -21.96 -1.08 33.57
N VAL A 612 -22.44 -1.17 32.32
CA VAL A 612 -22.34 -0.12 31.32
C VAL A 612 -23.70 0.58 31.20
N GLY A 613 -23.82 1.74 31.86
CA GLY A 613 -25.05 2.51 31.91
C GLY A 613 -25.45 3.18 30.58
N PRO A 614 -26.64 3.78 30.45
CA PRO A 614 -27.16 4.30 29.18
C PRO A 614 -26.35 5.41 28.51
N GLN A 615 -25.72 6.26 29.32
CA GLN A 615 -24.83 7.33 28.85
C GLN A 615 -23.35 6.91 28.83
N GLN A 616 -23.08 5.68 29.28
CA GLN A 616 -21.75 5.12 29.31
C GLN A 616 -21.55 4.20 28.11
N PRO A 617 -20.47 4.39 27.35
CA PRO A 617 -20.15 3.55 26.20
C PRO A 617 -19.44 2.23 26.58
N ALA A 618 -18.65 2.24 27.65
CA ALA A 618 -17.88 1.11 28.16
C ALA A 618 -17.76 1.20 29.69
N ALA A 619 -17.22 0.17 30.33
CA ALA A 619 -16.86 0.17 31.74
C ALA A 619 -15.51 -0.55 31.94
N ASP A 620 -14.72 -0.05 32.89
CA ASP A 620 -13.43 -0.62 33.26
C ASP A 620 -13.58 -1.56 34.46
N LEU A 621 -12.74 -2.57 34.52
CA LEU A 621 -12.64 -3.54 35.60
C LEU A 621 -11.18 -4.00 35.75
N VAL A 622 -10.86 -4.65 36.86
CA VAL A 622 -9.55 -5.25 37.11
C VAL A 622 -9.74 -6.70 37.51
N VAL A 623 -8.96 -7.60 36.89
CA VAL A 623 -8.81 -8.99 37.33
C VAL A 623 -7.51 -9.11 38.09
N SER A 624 -7.52 -9.79 39.23
CA SER A 624 -6.32 -9.98 40.06
C SER A 624 -6.17 -11.39 40.63
N THR A 625 -4.93 -11.80 40.88
CA THR A 625 -4.56 -13.08 41.49
C THR A 625 -4.08 -12.89 42.93
N GLU A 626 -4.03 -13.97 43.73
CA GLU A 626 -3.46 -13.92 45.09
C GLU A 626 -1.95 -13.62 45.09
N GLU A 627 -1.26 -13.98 44.01
CA GLU A 627 0.18 -13.73 43.80
C GLU A 627 0.49 -12.25 43.47
N GLY A 628 -0.56 -11.45 43.21
CA GLY A 628 -0.44 -10.01 43.03
C GLY A 628 -0.51 -9.53 41.58
N ASP A 629 -0.73 -10.41 40.62
CA ASP A 629 -0.96 -10.01 39.22
C ASP A 629 -2.24 -9.19 39.12
N GLN A 630 -2.21 -8.15 38.29
CA GLN A 630 -3.37 -7.29 38.04
C GLN A 630 -3.45 -6.98 36.55
N LEU A 631 -4.60 -7.28 35.95
CA LEU A 631 -4.89 -6.97 34.57
C LEU A 631 -6.10 -6.04 34.48
N PRO A 632 -5.89 -4.75 34.17
CA PRO A 632 -6.99 -3.84 33.88
C PRO A 632 -7.61 -4.18 32.52
N LEU A 633 -8.92 -4.36 32.53
CA LEU A 633 -9.72 -4.69 31.37
C LEU A 633 -10.79 -3.63 31.12
N ARG A 634 -11.23 -3.55 29.88
CA ARG A 634 -12.29 -2.68 29.43
C ARG A 634 -13.36 -3.49 28.71
N PHE A 635 -14.56 -3.44 29.25
CA PHE A 635 -15.74 -4.06 28.66
C PHE A 635 -16.48 -3.07 27.76
N THR A 636 -16.48 -3.34 26.45
CA THR A 636 -17.14 -2.51 25.43
C THR A 636 -18.25 -3.29 24.75
N PRO A 637 -19.48 -3.29 25.31
CA PRO A 637 -20.59 -4.07 24.76
C PRO A 637 -20.95 -3.62 23.34
N PRO A 638 -21.44 -4.55 22.51
CA PRO A 638 -21.79 -4.25 21.13
C PRO A 638 -22.98 -3.30 21.06
N ARG A 639 -23.06 -2.51 19.99
CA ARG A 639 -24.13 -1.52 19.79
C ARG A 639 -24.60 -1.47 18.35
N LEU A 640 -25.84 -1.05 18.16
CA LEU A 640 -26.39 -0.74 16.85
C LEU A 640 -25.70 0.50 16.31
N ASN A 641 -25.07 0.37 15.15
CA ASN A 641 -24.53 1.50 14.40
C ASN A 641 -25.35 1.69 13.13
N PHE A 642 -25.63 2.93 12.76
CA PHE A 642 -26.34 3.25 11.54
C PHE A 642 -25.80 4.51 10.91
N GLU A 643 -25.95 4.59 9.60
CA GLU A 643 -25.59 5.73 8.79
C GLU A 643 -26.83 6.20 8.06
N LEU A 644 -27.38 7.30 8.54
CA LEU A 644 -28.57 7.93 7.98
C LEU A 644 -28.14 9.12 7.12
N PRO A 645 -28.29 9.05 5.80
CA PRO A 645 -27.79 10.11 4.93
C PRO A 645 -28.57 11.42 5.10
N MET A 646 -27.83 12.51 5.28
CA MET A 646 -28.38 13.85 5.46
C MET A 646 -27.89 14.79 4.36
N VAL A 647 -28.66 15.84 4.10
CA VAL A 647 -28.31 16.87 3.10
C VAL A 647 -27.24 17.83 3.63
N SER A 648 -27.22 18.05 4.95
CA SER A 648 -26.29 18.98 5.60
C SER A 648 -24.87 18.43 5.67
N GLU A 649 -24.69 17.14 5.89
CA GLU A 649 -23.40 16.53 6.22
C GLU A 649 -23.20 15.20 5.49
N PRO A 650 -21.94 14.79 5.25
CA PRO A 650 -21.66 13.48 4.68
C PRO A 650 -22.21 12.36 5.59
N PRO A 651 -22.56 11.20 5.00
CA PRO A 651 -23.00 10.05 5.78
C PRO A 651 -21.94 9.60 6.79
N MET A 652 -22.30 9.53 8.08
CA MET A 652 -21.41 9.12 9.18
C MET A 652 -22.07 8.04 10.04
N TRP A 653 -21.25 7.14 10.60
CA TRP A 653 -21.71 6.13 11.56
C TRP A 653 -22.11 6.77 12.88
N ARG A 654 -23.33 6.46 13.32
CA ARG A 654 -23.92 6.94 14.56
C ARG A 654 -24.51 5.78 15.34
N ALA A 655 -24.51 5.91 16.66
CA ALA A 655 -25.20 5.00 17.58
C ALA A 655 -26.34 5.71 18.32
N SER A 656 -26.27 7.04 18.45
CA SER A 656 -27.31 7.85 19.05
C SER A 656 -28.44 8.14 18.09
N ARG A 657 -29.68 8.14 18.62
CA ARG A 657 -30.86 8.62 17.88
C ARG A 657 -30.67 10.09 17.49
N VAL A 658 -30.94 10.43 16.23
CA VAL A 658 -30.83 11.81 15.72
C VAL A 658 -32.18 12.52 15.65
N THR A 659 -32.18 13.86 15.63
CA THR A 659 -33.39 14.67 15.38
C THR A 659 -33.24 15.37 14.04
N LEU A 660 -34.25 15.26 13.18
CA LEU A 660 -34.24 15.73 11.80
C LEU A 660 -35.48 16.57 11.49
N ARG A 661 -35.35 17.51 10.56
CA ARG A 661 -36.49 18.14 9.90
C ARG A 661 -36.94 17.28 8.71
N PRO A 662 -38.20 17.42 8.26
CA PRO A 662 -38.77 16.58 7.18
C PRO A 662 -37.90 16.45 5.92
N ARG A 663 -37.14 17.50 5.58
CA ARG A 663 -36.33 17.65 4.35
C ARG A 663 -34.81 17.45 4.56
N ASP A 664 -34.37 17.09 5.75
CA ASP A 664 -32.93 16.96 6.03
C ASP A 664 -32.33 15.65 5.46
N VAL A 665 -33.15 14.70 5.00
CA VAL A 665 -32.70 13.41 4.47
C VAL A 665 -32.24 13.54 3.02
N ASP A 666 -31.00 13.13 2.71
CA ASP A 666 -30.52 13.09 1.33
C ASP A 666 -31.08 11.85 0.61
N MET A 667 -31.81 12.06 -0.49
CA MET A 667 -32.46 10.99 -1.24
C MET A 667 -31.52 10.19 -2.15
N LYS A 668 -30.30 10.67 -2.41
CA LYS A 668 -29.38 10.05 -3.36
C LYS A 668 -28.53 8.94 -2.75
N ALA A 669 -28.40 8.91 -1.43
CA ALA A 669 -27.56 7.96 -0.72
C ALA A 669 -28.36 6.73 -0.20
N SER A 670 -27.68 5.83 0.49
CA SER A 670 -28.29 4.63 1.07
C SER A 670 -28.23 4.67 2.59
N LEU A 671 -29.28 4.17 3.24
CA LEU A 671 -29.26 3.88 4.67
C LEU A 671 -28.41 2.64 4.90
N ARG A 672 -27.43 2.71 5.80
CA ARG A 672 -26.65 1.55 6.23
C ARG A 672 -26.85 1.28 7.71
N ILE A 673 -26.95 0.02 8.09
CA ILE A 673 -27.15 -0.41 9.48
C ILE A 673 -26.24 -1.61 9.77
N ARG A 674 -25.55 -1.58 10.89
CA ARG A 674 -24.74 -2.67 11.44
C ARG A 674 -25.26 -3.05 12.82
N GLY A 675 -25.65 -4.31 12.97
CA GLY A 675 -25.90 -4.95 14.27
C GLY A 675 -24.81 -5.99 14.54
N THR A 676 -24.93 -6.75 15.64
CA THR A 676 -24.10 -7.95 15.81
C THR A 676 -24.78 -9.17 15.20
N GLY A 677 -24.04 -9.86 14.33
CA GLY A 677 -24.50 -11.06 13.63
C GLY A 677 -25.66 -10.81 12.66
N MET A 678 -26.28 -11.91 12.22
CA MET A 678 -27.39 -11.87 11.26
C MET A 678 -28.69 -11.37 11.92
N LEU A 679 -29.35 -10.41 11.27
CA LEU A 679 -30.64 -9.86 11.70
C LEU A 679 -31.79 -10.53 10.95
N GLY A 680 -32.84 -10.97 11.66
CA GLY A 680 -34.00 -11.58 11.03
C GLY A 680 -34.96 -10.57 10.41
N ASP A 681 -35.22 -10.65 9.10
CA ASP A 681 -36.17 -9.80 8.35
C ASP A 681 -36.05 -8.28 8.63
N PRO A 682 -34.84 -7.69 8.48
CA PRO A 682 -34.56 -6.30 8.82
C PRO A 682 -35.30 -5.31 7.91
N LYS A 683 -35.94 -4.32 8.52
CA LYS A 683 -36.77 -3.31 7.85
C LYS A 683 -36.60 -1.93 8.46
N VAL A 684 -36.76 -0.91 7.63
CA VAL A 684 -36.89 0.48 8.08
C VAL A 684 -38.31 0.97 7.80
N THR A 685 -38.92 1.64 8.77
CA THR A 685 -40.31 2.12 8.70
C THR A 685 -40.41 3.58 9.13
N VAL A 686 -40.99 4.42 8.28
CA VAL A 686 -41.39 5.79 8.65
C VAL A 686 -42.75 5.75 9.32
N ARG A 687 -42.86 6.31 10.53
CA ARG A 687 -44.11 6.39 11.30
C ARG A 687 -44.51 7.85 11.52
N ASN A 688 -45.81 8.10 11.56
CA ASN A 688 -46.33 9.42 11.94
C ASN A 688 -46.30 9.63 13.47
N ASN A 689 -46.70 10.82 13.92
CA ASN A 689 -46.83 11.17 15.35
C ASN A 689 -47.78 10.27 16.17
N HIS A 690 -48.71 9.53 15.54
CA HIS A 690 -49.58 8.55 16.20
C HIS A 690 -48.96 7.14 16.24
N GLY A 691 -47.74 6.96 15.72
CA GLY A 691 -47.04 5.68 15.65
C GLY A 691 -47.51 4.77 14.53
N ALA A 692 -48.40 5.22 13.63
CA ALA A 692 -48.85 4.42 12.50
C ALA A 692 -47.79 4.39 11.39
N PRO A 693 -47.49 3.21 10.79
CA PRO A 693 -46.53 3.09 9.70
C PRO A 693 -47.08 3.74 8.43
N ILE A 694 -46.28 4.61 7.81
CA ILE A 694 -46.58 5.26 6.53
C ILE A 694 -45.94 4.48 5.38
N LYS A 695 -44.66 4.14 5.54
CA LYS A 695 -43.86 3.47 4.51
C LYS A 695 -42.83 2.58 5.17
N THR A 696 -42.64 1.39 4.62
CA THR A 696 -41.64 0.41 5.05
C THR A 696 -40.80 -0.01 3.86
N ALA A 697 -39.48 -0.13 4.05
CA ALA A 697 -38.54 -0.72 3.11
C ALA A 697 -37.79 -1.87 3.80
N LYS A 698 -37.55 -2.95 3.05
CA LYS A 698 -36.68 -4.05 3.52
C LYS A 698 -35.24 -3.65 3.31
N LEU A 699 -34.36 -4.08 4.22
CA LEU A 699 -32.92 -4.00 4.03
C LEU A 699 -32.39 -5.35 3.54
N SER A 700 -31.36 -5.32 2.71
CA SER A 700 -30.60 -6.49 2.28
C SER A 700 -29.17 -6.36 2.77
N SER A 701 -28.52 -7.48 3.10
CA SER A 701 -27.09 -7.43 3.40
C SER A 701 -26.25 -7.44 2.12
N CYS A 702 -25.16 -6.69 2.13
CA CYS A 702 -24.15 -6.66 1.05
C CYS A 702 -22.90 -7.51 1.36
N ASP A 703 -22.74 -8.00 2.58
CA ASP A 703 -21.49 -8.52 3.14
C ASP A 703 -21.76 -9.66 4.15
N GLY A 704 -22.57 -10.65 3.75
CA GLY A 704 -22.78 -11.87 4.55
C GLY A 704 -23.56 -11.70 5.85
N GLY A 705 -24.19 -10.54 6.07
CA GLY A 705 -25.03 -10.24 7.24
C GLY A 705 -24.46 -9.19 8.18
N LEU A 706 -23.31 -8.58 7.87
CA LEU A 706 -22.64 -7.58 8.74
C LEU A 706 -23.26 -6.18 8.59
N THR A 707 -23.49 -5.73 7.36
CA THR A 707 -24.05 -4.44 6.98
C THR A 707 -25.32 -4.65 6.16
N TYR A 708 -26.41 -4.03 6.61
CA TYR A 708 -27.70 -4.02 5.95
C TYR A 708 -27.93 -2.67 5.28
N VAL A 709 -28.35 -2.70 4.01
CA VAL A 709 -28.47 -1.52 3.17
C VAL A 709 -29.89 -1.42 2.59
N ALA A 710 -30.41 -0.20 2.51
CA ALA A 710 -31.58 0.12 1.70
C ALA A 710 -31.45 1.51 1.06
N PRO A 711 -31.92 1.70 -0.20
CA PRO A 711 -32.02 3.02 -0.80
C PRO A 711 -32.94 3.90 0.04
N ILE A 712 -32.43 5.02 0.56
CA ILE A 712 -33.21 5.89 1.45
C ILE A 712 -34.39 6.55 0.71
N SER A 713 -34.26 6.70 -0.62
CA SER A 713 -35.34 7.17 -1.52
C SER A 713 -36.63 6.36 -1.40
N ALA A 714 -36.53 5.08 -0.99
CA ALA A 714 -37.69 4.23 -0.75
C ALA A 714 -38.60 4.72 0.39
N ILE A 715 -38.05 5.52 1.33
CA ILE A 715 -38.76 6.05 2.51
C ILE A 715 -38.70 7.59 2.64
N ALA A 716 -37.71 8.27 2.05
CA ALA A 716 -37.47 9.71 2.21
C ALA A 716 -38.62 10.59 1.70
N SER A 717 -39.33 10.18 0.65
CA SER A 717 -40.53 10.90 0.20
C SER A 717 -41.62 10.97 1.28
N SER A 718 -41.67 9.99 2.18
CA SER A 718 -42.64 9.93 3.28
C SER A 718 -42.22 10.82 4.45
N THR A 719 -40.92 11.03 4.70
CA THR A 719 -40.45 11.95 5.75
C THR A 719 -40.84 13.38 5.43
N ASN A 720 -40.77 13.79 4.16
CA ASN A 720 -41.21 15.11 3.68
C ASN A 720 -42.71 15.40 3.94
N SER A 721 -43.53 14.36 4.08
CA SER A 721 -44.99 14.48 4.17
C SER A 721 -45.53 14.57 5.59
N VAL A 722 -44.67 14.40 6.61
CA VAL A 722 -45.06 14.43 8.02
C VAL A 722 -44.49 15.65 8.75
N PRO A 723 -45.32 16.42 9.49
CA PRO A 723 -44.82 17.52 10.32
C PRO A 723 -44.12 17.01 11.59
N SER A 724 -44.47 15.80 12.05
CA SER A 724 -43.77 15.09 13.12
C SER A 724 -43.95 13.57 12.98
N GLY A 725 -42.93 12.81 13.37
CA GLY A 725 -42.89 11.35 13.21
C GLY A 725 -41.55 10.75 13.64
N ARG A 726 -41.28 9.51 13.25
CA ARG A 726 -40.00 8.82 13.50
C ARG A 726 -39.62 7.88 12.38
N ILE A 727 -38.32 7.61 12.25
CA ILE A 727 -37.77 6.56 11.39
C ILE A 727 -37.34 5.41 12.30
N ASP A 728 -38.01 4.27 12.16
CA ASP A 728 -37.74 3.08 12.96
C ASP A 728 -36.96 2.04 12.18
N PHE A 729 -36.04 1.38 12.87
CA PHE A 729 -35.46 0.12 12.45
C PHE A 729 -36.13 -1.04 13.18
N GLU A 730 -36.46 -2.10 12.46
CA GLU A 730 -37.17 -3.27 12.97
C GLU A 730 -36.54 -4.56 12.46
N TRP A 731 -36.34 -5.53 13.35
CA TRP A 731 -35.80 -6.85 13.01
C TRP A 731 -36.28 -7.89 14.03
N THR A 732 -35.98 -9.15 13.76
CA THR A 732 -36.11 -10.25 14.72
C THR A 732 -34.73 -10.54 15.30
N ASP A 733 -34.60 -10.36 16.61
CA ASP A 733 -33.37 -10.58 17.36
C ASP A 733 -33.08 -12.08 17.48
N PRO A 734 -31.94 -12.59 16.96
CA PRO A 734 -31.67 -14.02 16.93
C PRO A 734 -31.53 -14.63 18.34
N MET A 735 -31.03 -13.86 19.32
CA MET A 735 -30.81 -14.36 20.68
C MET A 735 -32.11 -14.51 21.48
N SER A 736 -33.07 -13.59 21.28
CA SER A 736 -34.35 -13.61 22.01
C SER A 736 -35.53 -14.16 21.22
N ASP A 737 -35.37 -14.37 19.91
CA ASP A 737 -36.43 -14.74 18.94
C ASP A 737 -37.65 -13.80 19.03
N ARG A 738 -37.38 -12.50 19.21
CA ARG A 738 -38.40 -11.46 19.34
C ARG A 738 -38.20 -10.35 18.34
N ARG A 739 -39.33 -9.79 17.88
CA ARG A 739 -39.31 -8.57 17.07
C ARG A 739 -38.91 -7.38 17.93
N VAL A 740 -37.83 -6.71 17.53
CA VAL A 740 -37.35 -5.45 18.11
C VAL A 740 -37.70 -4.31 17.16
N SER A 741 -38.02 -3.14 17.73
CA SER A 741 -38.26 -1.90 16.98
C SER A 741 -37.63 -0.74 17.75
N VAL A 742 -36.75 0.00 17.08
CA VAL A 742 -36.01 1.14 17.67
C VAL A 742 -36.08 2.34 16.75
N ALA A 743 -36.21 3.54 17.33
CA ALA A 743 -36.19 4.78 16.58
C ALA A 743 -34.74 5.21 16.29
N LEU A 744 -34.38 5.29 15.01
CA LEU A 744 -33.10 5.83 14.56
C LEU A 744 -33.11 7.36 14.51
N ALA A 745 -34.26 7.94 14.12
CA ALA A 745 -34.43 9.38 14.02
C ALA A 745 -35.82 9.85 14.44
N ASP A 746 -35.88 11.02 15.07
CA ASP A 746 -37.10 11.81 15.27
C ASP A 746 -37.27 12.83 14.15
N ILE A 747 -38.48 12.92 13.60
CA ILE A 747 -38.84 13.93 12.61
C ILE A 747 -39.66 15.00 13.32
N GLN A 748 -39.19 16.25 13.29
CA GLN A 748 -39.89 17.40 13.87
C GLN A 748 -39.75 18.63 12.97
N SER A 749 -40.88 19.29 12.70
CA SER A 749 -40.88 20.59 12.03
C SER A 749 -40.57 21.70 13.04
N THR A 750 -39.29 22.02 13.22
CA THR A 750 -38.81 23.16 14.03
C THR A 750 -38.23 24.28 13.15
N GLU A 751 -38.17 25.51 13.68
CA GLU A 751 -37.42 26.60 13.02
C GLU A 751 -35.92 26.26 12.96
N PRO A 752 -35.21 26.68 11.89
CA PRO A 752 -33.77 26.45 11.76
C PRO A 752 -33.00 27.27 12.80
N GLU A 753 -31.95 26.65 13.35
CA GLU A 753 -30.98 27.32 14.20
C GLU A 753 -30.22 28.39 13.39
N THR A 754 -29.85 29.51 14.05
CA THR A 754 -29.08 30.59 13.43
C THR A 754 -27.74 30.79 14.15
N MET A 755 -26.71 31.20 13.40
CA MET A 755 -25.37 31.49 13.91
C MET A 755 -24.98 32.93 13.59
N GLU A 756 -24.41 33.63 14.57
CA GLU A 756 -23.86 34.98 14.41
C GLU A 756 -22.49 35.05 15.09
N LEU A 757 -21.54 35.75 14.46
CA LEU A 757 -20.21 36.00 15.01
C LEU A 757 -20.15 37.39 15.64
N VAL A 758 -19.83 37.46 16.93
CA VAL A 758 -19.70 38.72 17.68
C VAL A 758 -18.46 38.66 18.58
N ASP A 759 -17.53 39.60 18.44
CA ASP A 759 -16.30 39.71 19.24
C ASP A 759 -15.50 38.39 19.36
N GLY A 760 -15.39 37.62 18.25
CA GLY A 760 -14.67 36.34 18.23
C GLY A 760 -15.42 35.16 18.86
N ILE A 761 -16.73 35.31 19.12
CA ILE A 761 -17.60 34.27 19.68
C ILE A 761 -18.74 33.99 18.71
N ILE A 762 -18.92 32.73 18.33
CA ILE A 762 -20.10 32.29 17.57
C ILE A 762 -21.24 32.05 18.55
N THR A 763 -22.35 32.78 18.39
CA THR A 763 -23.59 32.61 19.16
C THR A 763 -24.60 31.83 18.34
N VAL A 764 -25.14 30.75 18.91
CA VAL A 764 -26.14 29.88 18.29
C VAL A 764 -27.51 30.10 18.94
N THR A 765 -28.49 30.53 18.15
CA THR A 765 -29.87 30.75 18.61
C THR A 765 -30.76 29.59 18.18
N GLY A 766 -31.66 29.14 19.07
CA GLY A 766 -32.61 28.05 18.79
C GLY A 766 -32.09 26.63 19.08
N ALA A 767 -30.89 26.49 19.65
CA ALA A 767 -30.24 25.19 19.91
C ALA A 767 -31.03 24.24 20.85
N GLY A 768 -31.79 24.78 21.81
CA GLY A 768 -32.45 23.97 22.84
C GLY A 768 -31.47 23.17 23.71
N GLU A 769 -31.91 22.04 24.28
CA GLU A 769 -31.05 21.08 25.02
C GLU A 769 -30.32 20.08 24.10
N ARG A 770 -30.20 20.38 22.79
CA ARG A 770 -29.59 19.46 21.82
C ARG A 770 -28.06 19.50 21.95
N GLY A 771 -27.41 18.33 21.93
CA GLY A 771 -25.95 18.21 21.85
C GLY A 771 -25.42 18.62 20.48
N LEU A 772 -25.27 19.92 20.24
CA LEU A 772 -24.80 20.47 18.96
C LEU A 772 -23.29 20.72 18.94
N GLY A 773 -22.71 20.59 17.75
CA GLY A 773 -21.35 21.02 17.43
C GLY A 773 -21.34 21.94 16.21
N VAL A 774 -20.23 22.65 16.00
CA VAL A 774 -20.01 23.53 14.85
C VAL A 774 -18.70 23.16 14.17
N TRP A 775 -18.73 22.95 12.86
CA TRP A 775 -17.52 22.95 12.03
C TRP A 775 -17.28 24.34 11.48
N VAL A 776 -16.04 24.82 11.53
CA VAL A 776 -15.66 26.16 11.08
C VAL A 776 -14.47 26.06 10.13
N TRP A 777 -14.63 26.58 8.91
CA TRP A 777 -13.58 26.71 7.89
C TRP A 777 -13.22 28.18 7.69
N PRO A 778 -11.94 28.54 7.51
CA PRO A 778 -11.55 29.86 7.03
C PRO A 778 -11.82 29.99 5.53
N ALA A 779 -12.66 30.95 5.10
CA ALA A 779 -13.00 31.09 3.67
C ALA A 779 -11.80 31.59 2.82
N THR A 780 -10.84 32.27 3.45
CA THR A 780 -9.61 32.78 2.84
C THR A 780 -8.52 31.70 2.73
N ALA A 781 -8.66 30.57 3.41
CA ALA A 781 -7.75 29.42 3.33
C ALA A 781 -8.52 28.12 3.08
N PRO A 782 -9.04 27.90 1.86
CA PRO A 782 -9.86 26.74 1.51
C PRO A 782 -9.15 25.39 1.60
N TRP A 783 -7.81 25.38 1.72
CA TRP A 783 -7.01 24.17 1.94
C TRP A 783 -6.94 23.74 3.41
N GLU A 784 -7.34 24.62 4.35
CA GLU A 784 -7.39 24.29 5.77
C GLU A 784 -8.61 23.44 6.10
N THR A 785 -8.41 22.44 6.94
CA THR A 785 -9.49 21.58 7.44
C THR A 785 -10.42 22.35 8.38
N ALA A 786 -11.68 21.92 8.46
CA ALA A 786 -12.58 22.51 9.45
C ALA A 786 -12.09 22.23 10.87
N ARG A 787 -12.33 23.17 11.78
CA ARG A 787 -12.20 22.91 13.21
C ARG A 787 -13.56 22.60 13.80
N ALA A 788 -13.66 21.49 14.53
CA ALA A 788 -14.87 21.07 15.22
C ALA A 788 -14.92 21.64 16.64
N PHE A 789 -15.99 22.37 16.97
CA PHE A 789 -16.22 22.95 18.29
C PHE A 789 -17.52 22.44 18.90
N SER A 790 -17.54 22.30 20.22
CA SER A 790 -18.77 22.00 20.96
C SER A 790 -19.54 23.28 21.27
N VAL A 791 -20.85 23.29 21.06
CA VAL A 791 -21.71 24.41 21.49
C VAL A 791 -22.02 24.25 22.97
N ILE A 792 -21.58 25.20 23.79
CA ILE A 792 -21.83 25.21 25.24
C ILE A 792 -22.65 26.45 25.57
N ASP A 793 -23.82 26.28 26.18
CA ASP A 793 -24.76 27.37 26.49
C ASP A 793 -25.06 28.29 25.29
N GLY A 794 -25.14 27.69 24.09
CA GLY A 794 -25.38 28.42 22.83
C GLY A 794 -24.18 29.22 22.33
N ARG A 795 -22.96 28.96 22.80
CA ARG A 795 -21.75 29.72 22.44
C ARG A 795 -20.58 28.81 22.06
N VAL A 796 -19.73 29.33 21.17
CA VAL A 796 -18.43 28.76 20.79
C VAL A 796 -17.39 29.88 20.82
N VAL A 797 -16.33 29.69 21.60
CA VAL A 797 -15.21 30.63 21.67
C VAL A 797 -14.18 30.24 20.61
N LEU A 798 -13.88 31.13 19.67
CA LEU A 798 -12.90 30.86 18.63
C LEU A 798 -11.46 31.05 19.15
N PRO A 799 -10.51 30.19 18.71
CA PRO A 799 -9.09 30.36 18.98
C PRO A 799 -8.53 31.58 18.22
N GLU A 800 -7.33 32.04 18.60
CA GLU A 800 -6.70 33.23 18.03
C GLU A 800 -6.53 33.15 16.51
N GLN A 801 -6.18 31.97 15.98
CA GLN A 801 -5.95 31.76 14.54
C GLN A 801 -7.22 31.92 13.68
N LEU A 802 -8.42 31.87 14.28
CA LEU A 802 -9.69 32.07 13.56
C LEU A 802 -10.29 33.46 13.81
N ARG A 803 -9.63 34.32 14.58
CA ARG A 803 -10.03 35.72 14.79
C ARG A 803 -9.33 36.59 13.76
N ASP A 804 -10.05 37.54 13.18
CA ASP A 804 -9.55 38.41 12.12
C ASP A 804 -8.98 37.62 10.91
N ALA A 805 -9.48 36.41 10.69
CA ALA A 805 -9.05 35.48 9.63
C ALA A 805 -9.80 35.70 8.30
N GLY A 806 -10.53 36.80 8.16
CA GLY A 806 -11.51 36.99 7.09
C GLY A 806 -12.76 36.14 7.27
N PRO A 807 -13.69 36.16 6.31
CA PRO A 807 -14.96 35.44 6.42
C PRO A 807 -14.77 33.97 6.81
N LEU A 808 -15.59 33.48 7.75
CA LEU A 808 -15.59 32.07 8.16
C LEU A 808 -16.81 31.37 7.59
N VAL A 809 -16.66 30.14 7.12
CA VAL A 809 -17.79 29.27 6.80
C VAL A 809 -18.06 28.41 8.02
N ALA A 810 -19.27 28.45 8.56
CA ALA A 810 -19.64 27.69 9.75
C ALA A 810 -20.85 26.79 9.48
N GLN A 811 -20.84 25.58 10.04
CA GLN A 811 -21.94 24.62 9.88
C GLN A 811 -22.25 23.87 11.18
N LEU A 812 -23.53 23.82 11.54
CA LEU A 812 -24.02 23.04 12.68
C LEU A 812 -24.12 21.54 12.35
N HIS A 813 -23.81 20.70 13.33
CA HIS A 813 -24.02 19.26 13.28
C HIS A 813 -24.50 18.70 14.63
N ILE A 814 -25.08 17.50 14.61
CA ILE A 814 -25.52 16.79 15.82
C ILE A 814 -24.37 15.93 16.33
N LYS A 815 -23.95 16.10 17.58
CA LYS A 815 -22.92 15.27 18.20
C LYS A 815 -23.44 13.88 18.51
N ASP A 816 -22.55 12.90 18.52
CA ASP A 816 -22.82 11.57 19.06
C ASP A 816 -21.84 11.29 20.21
N PRO A 817 -22.29 11.13 21.47
CA PRO A 817 -21.40 10.82 22.59
C PRO A 817 -20.76 9.41 22.50
N PHE A 818 -21.27 8.53 21.64
CA PHE A 818 -20.77 7.15 21.51
C PHE A 818 -19.90 6.91 20.26
N MET A 819 -19.64 7.95 19.46
CA MET A 819 -18.85 7.89 18.22
C MET A 819 -18.03 9.17 18.03
N THR A 820 -16.82 9.07 17.47
CA THR A 820 -16.10 10.24 16.94
C THR A 820 -16.64 10.54 15.55
N LEU A 821 -17.14 11.76 15.34
CA LEU A 821 -17.61 12.20 14.02
C LEU A 821 -16.45 12.81 13.25
N VAL A 822 -16.26 12.37 12.02
CA VAL A 822 -15.19 12.87 11.15
C VAL A 822 -15.55 14.26 10.63
N THR A 823 -14.58 15.16 10.67
CA THR A 823 -14.74 16.51 10.11
C THR A 823 -14.90 16.41 8.58
N PRO A 824 -15.96 17.01 7.99
CA PRO A 824 -16.12 17.02 6.54
C PRO A 824 -15.02 17.81 5.84
N VAL A 825 -14.53 17.28 4.71
CA VAL A 825 -13.54 17.94 3.86
C VAL A 825 -14.04 19.29 3.33
N ALA A 826 -15.34 19.39 3.01
CA ALA A 826 -15.95 20.60 2.49
C ALA A 826 -17.26 20.91 3.21
N SER A 827 -17.61 22.19 3.25
CA SER A 827 -18.88 22.66 3.82
C SER A 827 -20.08 22.15 3.01
N GLY A 828 -21.12 21.72 3.71
CA GLY A 828 -22.40 21.34 3.12
C GLY A 828 -23.28 22.53 2.74
N VAL A 829 -24.43 22.25 2.14
CA VAL A 829 -25.35 23.28 1.62
C VAL A 829 -26.03 24.13 2.71
N THR A 830 -25.94 23.71 3.97
CA THR A 830 -26.50 24.41 5.13
C THR A 830 -25.48 25.26 5.86
N ALA A 831 -24.23 25.31 5.39
CA ALA A 831 -23.21 26.18 5.95
C ALA A 831 -23.56 27.66 5.71
N VAL A 832 -23.16 28.51 6.64
CA VAL A 832 -23.36 29.96 6.58
C VAL A 832 -22.02 30.67 6.65
N THR A 833 -21.90 31.77 5.91
CA THR A 833 -20.73 32.64 6.00
C THR A 833 -20.92 33.64 7.14
N LEU A 834 -19.93 33.72 8.02
CA LEU A 834 -19.83 34.65 9.14
C LEU A 834 -18.73 35.67 8.80
N ASP A 835 -19.14 36.91 8.54
CA ASP A 835 -18.23 37.96 8.11
C ASP A 835 -17.37 38.49 9.27
N GLN A 836 -16.07 38.63 9.02
CA GLN A 836 -15.10 39.33 9.89
C GLN A 836 -13.95 39.88 9.01
N PRO A 837 -13.17 40.87 9.49
CA PRO A 837 -12.06 41.43 8.71
C PRO A 837 -10.86 40.48 8.62
N GLY A 838 -9.90 40.81 7.76
CA GLY A 838 -8.57 40.18 7.64
C GLY A 838 -8.52 38.93 6.75
N HIS A 839 -7.51 38.11 6.96
CA HIS A 839 -7.24 36.87 6.22
C HIS A 839 -6.57 35.84 7.14
N TYR A 840 -6.70 34.55 6.82
CA TYR A 840 -6.12 33.50 7.65
C TYR A 840 -4.59 33.53 7.57
N VAL A 841 -3.93 33.49 8.72
CA VAL A 841 -2.46 33.47 8.85
C VAL A 841 -2.03 32.12 9.39
N GLY A 842 -1.53 31.27 8.49
CA GLY A 842 -0.95 29.97 8.81
C GLY A 842 0.55 30.04 9.10
N THR A 843 1.18 28.86 9.21
CA THR A 843 2.63 28.71 9.41
C THR A 843 3.43 28.88 8.10
N ASP A 844 2.83 28.56 6.95
CA ASP A 844 3.45 28.68 5.63
C ASP A 844 3.27 30.09 5.04
N PRO A 845 4.37 30.83 4.79
CA PRO A 845 4.32 32.16 4.18
C PRO A 845 3.68 32.20 2.78
N ASN A 846 3.86 31.17 1.96
CA ASN A 846 3.31 31.11 0.60
C ASN A 846 1.78 30.95 0.64
N LEU A 847 1.28 30.09 1.52
CA LEU A 847 -0.15 29.95 1.77
C LEU A 847 -0.74 31.20 2.43
N GLY A 848 0.02 31.89 3.28
CA GLY A 848 -0.36 33.21 3.82
C GLY A 848 -0.55 34.26 2.73
N ALA A 849 0.37 34.33 1.76
CA ALA A 849 0.24 35.23 0.61
C ALA A 849 -0.98 34.88 -0.28
N LEU A 850 -1.27 33.59 -0.44
CA LEU A 850 -2.44 33.12 -1.18
C LEU A 850 -3.75 33.47 -0.45
N SER A 851 -3.76 33.40 0.88
CA SER A 851 -4.88 33.80 1.73
C SER A 851 -5.17 35.30 1.61
N ALA A 852 -4.12 36.14 1.60
CA ALA A 852 -4.25 37.58 1.37
C ALA A 852 -4.81 37.90 -0.05
N PHE A 853 -4.37 37.16 -1.07
CA PHE A 853 -4.92 37.27 -2.43
C PHE A 853 -6.42 36.93 -2.46
N LEU A 854 -6.84 35.86 -1.76
CA LEU A 854 -8.25 35.46 -1.69
C LEU A 854 -9.13 36.44 -0.89
N ALA A 855 -8.55 37.10 0.11
CA ALA A 855 -9.20 38.19 0.83
C ALA A 855 -9.31 39.48 -0.01
N GLY A 856 -8.63 39.54 -1.16
CA GLY A 856 -8.57 40.73 -2.03
C GLY A 856 -7.62 41.81 -1.53
N GLU A 857 -6.68 41.48 -0.63
CA GLU A 857 -5.64 42.40 -0.16
C GLU A 857 -4.50 42.56 -1.17
N THR A 858 -4.29 41.58 -2.05
CA THR A 858 -3.32 41.61 -3.16
C THR A 858 -3.98 41.26 -4.49
N GLU A 859 -3.49 41.84 -5.60
CA GLU A 859 -3.95 41.50 -6.96
C GLU A 859 -3.09 40.41 -7.62
N GLU A 860 -1.85 40.22 -7.13
CA GLU A 860 -0.91 39.23 -7.65
C GLU A 860 -1.10 37.89 -6.91
N VAL A 861 -1.28 36.83 -7.70
CA VAL A 861 -1.32 35.46 -7.18
C VAL A 861 0.12 35.00 -6.90
N PRO A 862 0.42 34.39 -5.74
CA PRO A 862 1.73 33.76 -5.54
C PRO A 862 1.92 32.62 -6.54
N ASP A 863 3.16 32.44 -7.02
CA ASP A 863 3.52 31.48 -8.05
C ASP A 863 4.64 30.52 -7.61
N ALA A 864 4.83 30.37 -6.29
CA ALA A 864 5.75 29.41 -5.70
C ALA A 864 5.38 27.97 -6.09
N ASN A 865 6.39 27.10 -6.23
CA ASN A 865 6.20 25.73 -6.72
C ASN A 865 5.33 24.90 -5.74
N GLU A 866 5.49 25.15 -4.44
CA GLU A 866 4.91 24.38 -3.34
C GLU A 866 3.39 24.54 -3.24
N ILE A 867 2.83 25.62 -3.79
CA ILE A 867 1.38 25.90 -3.74
C ILE A 867 0.63 25.53 -5.04
N MET A 868 1.33 24.99 -6.05
CA MET A 868 0.74 24.72 -7.36
C MET A 868 -0.43 23.73 -7.29
N SER A 869 -0.36 22.75 -6.39
CA SER A 869 -1.45 21.78 -6.14
C SER A 869 -2.72 22.46 -5.60
N VAL A 870 -2.56 23.38 -4.66
CA VAL A 870 -3.64 24.19 -4.08
C VAL A 870 -4.27 25.09 -5.13
N LEU A 871 -3.46 25.71 -6.00
CA LEU A 871 -3.96 26.54 -7.10
C LEU A 871 -4.84 25.72 -8.08
N TRP A 872 -4.48 24.46 -8.36
CA TRP A 872 -5.32 23.55 -9.15
C TRP A 872 -6.64 23.21 -8.49
N ASP A 873 -6.61 22.95 -7.18
CA ASP A 873 -7.80 22.67 -6.38
C ASP A 873 -8.74 23.86 -6.42
N MET A 874 -8.23 25.08 -6.25
CA MET A 874 -9.03 26.31 -6.28
C MET A 874 -9.75 26.55 -7.61
N VAL A 875 -9.06 26.37 -8.74
CA VAL A 875 -9.66 26.56 -10.07
C VAL A 875 -10.68 25.45 -10.39
N THR A 876 -10.45 24.24 -9.89
CA THR A 876 -11.30 23.07 -10.17
C THR A 876 -12.55 23.02 -9.29
N THR A 877 -12.43 23.39 -8.01
CA THR A 877 -13.54 23.49 -7.05
C THR A 877 -14.38 24.75 -7.26
N GLY A 878 -13.87 25.72 -8.02
CA GLY A 878 -14.54 26.98 -8.31
C GLY A 878 -14.40 28.00 -7.18
N VAL A 879 -13.43 27.85 -6.27
CA VAL A 879 -13.03 28.90 -5.33
C VAL A 879 -12.44 30.09 -6.09
N ALA A 880 -11.56 29.83 -7.07
CA ALA A 880 -11.08 30.85 -7.99
C ALA A 880 -12.02 30.97 -9.20
N GLN A 881 -12.58 32.17 -9.43
CA GLN A 881 -13.49 32.45 -10.55
C GLN A 881 -13.19 33.78 -11.23
N GLY A 882 -13.54 33.92 -12.50
CA GLY A 882 -13.40 35.18 -13.23
C GLY A 882 -11.93 35.64 -13.33
N GLU A 883 -11.59 36.77 -12.71
CA GLU A 883 -10.25 37.35 -12.74
C GLU A 883 -9.23 36.53 -11.92
N SER A 884 -9.61 35.99 -10.77
CA SER A 884 -8.70 35.17 -9.95
C SER A 884 -8.31 33.88 -10.69
N ALA A 885 -9.26 33.22 -11.35
CA ALA A 885 -8.97 32.06 -12.21
C ALA A 885 -8.03 32.40 -13.38
N ARG A 886 -8.08 33.62 -13.92
CA ARG A 886 -7.14 34.08 -14.96
C ARG A 886 -5.74 34.35 -14.42
N ALA A 887 -5.64 34.92 -13.21
CA ALA A 887 -4.37 35.12 -12.52
C ALA A 887 -3.69 33.77 -12.27
N VAL A 888 -4.42 32.80 -11.69
CA VAL A 888 -3.91 31.44 -11.46
C VAL A 888 -3.42 30.76 -12.74
N ARG A 889 -4.17 30.85 -13.85
CA ARG A 889 -3.72 30.30 -15.14
C ARG A 889 -2.44 30.96 -15.65
N THR A 890 -2.25 32.24 -15.38
CA THR A 890 -0.99 32.94 -15.71
C THR A 890 0.17 32.36 -14.92
N ALA A 891 -0.01 32.11 -13.62
CA ALA A 891 1.01 31.46 -12.79
C ALA A 891 1.41 30.07 -13.31
N PHE A 892 0.44 29.25 -13.74
CA PHE A 892 0.73 27.95 -14.34
C PHE A 892 1.61 28.04 -15.59
N VAL A 893 1.33 28.99 -16.49
CA VAL A 893 2.11 29.15 -17.73
C VAL A 893 3.51 29.69 -17.46
N SER A 894 3.70 30.49 -16.41
CA SER A 894 5.02 30.98 -15.98
C SER A 894 5.90 29.85 -15.42
N ASN A 895 5.30 28.87 -14.74
CA ASN A 895 6.01 27.77 -14.09
C ASN A 895 5.46 26.40 -14.54
N PRO A 896 5.66 26.00 -15.81
CA PRO A 896 4.93 24.89 -16.42
C PRO A 896 5.23 23.50 -15.85
N SER A 897 6.47 23.20 -15.48
CA SER A 897 6.81 21.92 -14.82
C SER A 897 6.19 21.86 -13.42
N ALA A 898 6.40 22.90 -12.59
CA ALA A 898 5.82 22.94 -11.25
C ALA A 898 4.28 22.87 -11.27
N ALA A 899 3.64 23.51 -12.25
CA ALA A 899 2.21 23.38 -12.47
C ALA A 899 1.80 21.96 -12.87
N LEU A 900 2.60 21.24 -13.66
CA LEU A 900 2.31 19.87 -14.05
C LEU A 900 2.48 18.90 -12.85
N THR A 901 3.57 19.03 -12.09
CA THR A 901 3.79 18.30 -10.83
C THR A 901 2.67 18.57 -9.84
N GLY A 902 2.35 19.84 -9.59
CA GLY A 902 1.26 20.24 -8.69
C GLY A 902 -0.11 19.71 -9.13
N LEU A 903 -0.36 19.53 -10.44
CA LEU A 903 -1.59 18.90 -10.90
C LEU A 903 -1.66 17.43 -10.46
N SER A 904 -0.56 16.69 -10.58
CA SER A 904 -0.50 15.30 -10.12
C SER A 904 -0.73 15.19 -8.61
N GLU A 905 -0.36 16.22 -7.87
CA GLU A 905 -0.50 16.27 -6.41
C GLU A 905 -1.85 16.80 -5.92
N SER A 906 -2.63 17.42 -6.80
CA SER A 906 -3.92 18.04 -6.50
C SER A 906 -5.05 17.02 -6.23
N LEU A 907 -6.22 17.53 -5.84
CA LEU A 907 -7.49 16.80 -5.71
C LEU A 907 -8.28 16.77 -7.04
N VAL A 908 -7.67 17.21 -8.14
CA VAL A 908 -8.29 17.10 -9.47
C VAL A 908 -8.38 15.62 -9.87
N PRO A 909 -9.59 15.09 -10.14
CA PRO A 909 -9.75 13.69 -10.56
C PRO A 909 -8.93 13.39 -11.81
N ALA A 910 -8.31 12.19 -11.86
CA ALA A 910 -7.41 11.78 -12.93
C ALA A 910 -8.04 11.96 -14.32
N GLU A 911 -9.31 11.59 -14.47
CA GLU A 911 -10.04 11.68 -15.73
C GLU A 911 -10.25 13.13 -16.21
N LYS A 912 -10.08 14.13 -15.34
CA LYS A 912 -10.17 15.56 -15.68
C LYS A 912 -8.80 16.22 -15.85
N GLN A 913 -7.72 15.60 -15.40
CA GLN A 913 -6.38 16.20 -15.47
C GLN A 913 -5.96 16.55 -16.91
N PRO A 914 -6.15 15.69 -17.93
CA PRO A 914 -5.79 16.03 -19.30
C PRO A 914 -6.58 17.25 -19.82
N GLY A 915 -7.88 17.33 -19.48
CA GLY A 915 -8.72 18.48 -19.78
C GLY A 915 -8.20 19.78 -19.14
N ARG A 916 -7.76 19.71 -17.87
CA ARG A 916 -7.16 20.85 -17.16
C ARG A 916 -5.83 21.32 -17.76
N VAL A 917 -4.97 20.38 -18.19
CA VAL A 917 -3.70 20.70 -18.88
C VAL A 917 -3.94 21.35 -20.25
N VAL A 918 -4.98 20.92 -20.97
CA VAL A 918 -5.40 21.57 -22.22
C VAL A 918 -5.98 22.96 -21.95
N GLU A 919 -6.87 23.08 -20.96
CA GLU A 919 -7.60 24.30 -20.64
C GLU A 919 -6.69 25.43 -20.11
N SER A 920 -5.66 25.08 -19.33
CA SER A 920 -4.65 26.03 -18.84
C SER A 920 -3.67 26.48 -19.94
N GLY A 921 -3.57 25.72 -21.03
CA GLY A 921 -2.62 25.97 -22.12
C GLY A 921 -1.26 25.30 -21.92
N LEU A 922 -1.06 24.55 -20.83
CA LEU A 922 0.19 23.85 -20.51
C LEU A 922 0.62 22.84 -21.58
N VAL A 923 -0.30 22.27 -22.37
CA VAL A 923 0.03 21.40 -23.52
C VAL A 923 1.03 22.03 -24.53
N ARG A 924 1.20 23.35 -24.50
CA ARG A 924 2.09 24.13 -25.38
C ARG A 924 3.40 24.55 -24.70
N ALA A 925 3.58 24.22 -23.44
CA ALA A 925 4.80 24.50 -22.70
C ALA A 925 5.80 23.34 -22.85
N LYS A 926 7.06 23.64 -22.59
CA LYS A 926 8.08 22.60 -22.38
C LYS A 926 8.09 22.23 -20.90
N PHE A 927 8.33 20.96 -20.65
CA PHE A 927 8.50 20.44 -19.30
C PHE A 927 9.97 20.04 -19.13
N THR A 928 10.45 20.12 -17.91
CA THR A 928 11.77 19.68 -17.45
C THR A 928 11.59 19.16 -16.04
N ALA A 929 12.13 17.99 -15.72
CA ALA A 929 12.04 17.47 -14.35
C ALA A 929 12.67 18.45 -13.35
N SER A 930 12.07 18.58 -12.17
CA SER A 930 12.67 19.31 -11.04
C SER A 930 13.88 18.53 -10.51
N ASN A 931 14.98 19.23 -10.22
CA ASN A 931 16.15 18.67 -9.54
C ASN A 931 15.89 18.59 -8.02
N ASP A 932 14.77 18.02 -7.58
CA ASP A 932 14.55 17.84 -6.15
C ASP A 932 15.48 16.75 -5.61
N GLU A 933 16.31 17.12 -4.64
CA GLU A 933 17.30 16.26 -3.98
C GLU A 933 16.66 15.14 -3.12
N SER A 934 15.33 15.12 -2.99
CA SER A 934 14.54 14.19 -2.18
C SER A 934 14.21 12.87 -2.89
N GLY A 935 15.13 12.32 -3.68
CA GLY A 935 15.27 10.88 -4.01
C GLY A 935 14.04 10.07 -4.47
N SER A 936 12.90 10.69 -4.79
CA SER A 936 11.66 9.98 -5.03
C SER A 936 10.72 10.79 -5.93
N SER A 937 11.09 10.97 -7.20
CA SER A 937 10.15 11.51 -8.21
C SER A 937 9.07 10.48 -8.57
N HIS A 938 8.27 10.04 -7.59
CA HIS A 938 7.08 9.24 -7.83
C HIS A 938 5.93 10.19 -8.16
N HIS A 939 5.84 10.62 -9.42
CA HIS A 939 4.66 11.37 -9.86
C HIS A 939 3.42 10.48 -9.71
N ARG A 940 2.37 11.01 -9.09
CA ARG A 940 1.10 10.26 -8.84
C ARG A 940 0.35 9.89 -10.13
N ALA A 941 0.76 10.47 -11.25
CA ALA A 941 0.23 10.20 -12.59
C ALA A 941 1.39 9.82 -13.53
N PRO A 942 1.49 8.55 -13.98
CA PRO A 942 2.63 8.08 -14.79
C PRO A 942 2.83 8.87 -16.09
N TRP A 943 1.76 9.36 -16.71
CA TRP A 943 1.85 10.14 -17.95
C TRP A 943 2.47 11.52 -17.78
N ILE A 944 2.32 12.13 -16.60
CA ILE A 944 2.95 13.40 -16.25
C ILE A 944 4.46 13.19 -16.11
N ALA A 945 4.87 12.15 -15.36
CA ALA A 945 6.28 11.75 -15.24
C ALA A 945 6.93 11.58 -16.62
N VAL A 946 6.27 10.86 -17.52
CA VAL A 946 6.80 10.58 -18.86
C VAL A 946 7.01 11.87 -19.66
N LEU A 947 6.11 12.86 -19.57
CA LEU A 947 6.30 14.15 -20.25
C LEU A 947 7.49 14.93 -19.68
N GLU A 948 7.72 14.86 -18.37
CA GLU A 948 8.88 15.50 -17.73
C GLU A 948 10.19 14.79 -18.07
N LEU A 949 10.21 13.45 -18.06
CA LEU A 949 11.36 12.63 -18.47
C LEU A 949 11.73 12.86 -19.94
N LEU A 950 10.74 12.98 -20.84
CA LEU A 950 10.96 13.39 -22.23
C LEU A 950 11.56 14.79 -22.33
N GLY A 951 11.09 15.71 -21.47
CA GLY A 951 11.64 17.04 -21.30
C GLY A 951 13.10 17.06 -20.85
N SER A 952 13.43 16.27 -19.84
CA SER A 952 14.80 16.07 -19.32
C SER A 952 15.71 15.45 -20.36
N LEU A 953 15.19 14.49 -21.15
CA LEU A 953 15.90 13.92 -22.28
C LEU A 953 16.21 14.98 -23.36
N ASP A 954 15.30 15.92 -23.64
CA ASP A 954 15.59 17.09 -24.50
C ASP A 954 16.63 18.02 -23.84
N ALA A 955 16.56 18.28 -22.54
CA ALA A 955 17.49 19.18 -21.87
C ALA A 955 18.94 18.64 -21.85
N MET A 956 19.11 17.33 -21.66
CA MET A 956 20.44 16.70 -21.51
C MET A 956 21.13 16.36 -22.84
N THR A 957 20.46 16.59 -23.98
CA THR A 957 20.99 16.23 -25.31
C THR A 957 21.27 17.44 -26.18
N ASP A 958 22.30 17.35 -27.01
CA ASP A 958 22.59 18.37 -28.02
C ASP A 958 21.71 18.22 -29.28
N GLN A 959 21.90 19.07 -30.29
CA GLN A 959 21.14 19.01 -31.55
C GLN A 959 21.36 17.71 -32.35
N SER A 960 22.44 16.97 -32.05
CA SER A 960 22.77 15.68 -32.66
C SER A 960 22.28 14.48 -31.84
N GLY A 961 21.53 14.71 -30.75
CA GLY A 961 21.00 13.67 -29.87
C GLY A 961 22.04 13.06 -28.92
N LYS A 962 23.24 13.62 -28.86
CA LYS A 962 24.30 13.14 -27.96
C LYS A 962 24.14 13.77 -26.57
N PRO A 963 24.48 13.05 -25.49
CA PRO A 963 24.52 13.62 -24.15
C PRO A 963 25.49 14.81 -24.11
N ILE A 964 25.08 15.91 -23.47
CA ILE A 964 25.97 17.01 -23.14
C ILE A 964 26.88 16.51 -21.99
N GLU A 965 28.20 16.51 -22.19
CA GLU A 965 29.14 16.04 -21.16
C GLU A 965 29.07 16.93 -19.91
N LEU A 966 29.02 16.30 -18.73
CA LEU A 966 29.22 16.96 -17.44
C LEU A 966 30.71 17.27 -17.31
N GLU A 967 31.09 18.54 -17.09
CA GLU A 967 32.48 18.89 -16.82
C GLU A 967 32.89 18.30 -15.46
N THR A 968 33.66 17.21 -15.47
CA THR A 968 34.32 16.66 -14.29
C THR A 968 35.83 16.76 -14.44
N ASP A 969 36.50 17.40 -13.47
CA ASP A 969 37.96 17.59 -13.40
C ASP A 969 38.77 16.31 -13.05
N ALA A 970 38.16 15.12 -13.12
CA ALA A 970 38.80 13.86 -12.73
C ALA A 970 39.36 13.08 -13.93
N PRO A 971 40.65 12.67 -13.94
CA PRO A 971 41.20 11.85 -15.00
C PRO A 971 40.65 10.42 -14.94
N ALA A 972 40.00 9.98 -16.02
CA ALA A 972 39.44 8.63 -16.13
C ALA A 972 40.55 7.54 -16.15
N PRO A 973 40.45 6.48 -15.32
CA PRO A 973 41.36 5.33 -15.40
C PRO A 973 41.13 4.52 -16.70
N ALA A 974 42.21 3.93 -17.22
CA ALA A 974 42.25 3.27 -18.52
C ALA A 974 41.44 1.95 -18.56
N GLY A 975 40.21 2.04 -19.07
CA GLY A 975 39.31 0.94 -19.44
C GLY A 975 38.05 1.54 -20.07
N LYS A 976 37.38 0.85 -21.01
CA LYS A 976 36.15 1.37 -21.67
C LYS A 976 34.98 1.51 -20.68
N LYS A 977 35.01 2.52 -19.80
CA LYS A 977 33.83 2.97 -19.06
C LYS A 977 33.01 3.88 -19.97
N LEU A 978 31.70 3.65 -20.02
CA LEU A 978 30.75 4.58 -20.65
C LEU A 978 30.87 5.94 -19.95
N SER A 979 30.75 7.06 -20.66
CA SER A 979 30.73 8.38 -20.01
C SER A 979 29.48 8.51 -19.13
N GLU A 980 29.56 9.29 -18.05
CA GLU A 980 28.45 9.51 -17.11
C GLU A 980 27.16 9.98 -17.81
N GLY A 981 27.29 10.87 -18.81
CA GLY A 981 26.15 11.31 -19.61
C GLY A 981 25.47 10.20 -20.42
N VAL A 982 26.20 9.17 -20.85
CA VAL A 982 25.62 7.99 -21.52
C VAL A 982 24.91 7.08 -20.51
N VAL A 983 25.44 6.97 -19.30
CA VAL A 983 24.80 6.21 -18.20
C VAL A 983 23.48 6.89 -17.81
N ALA A 984 23.49 8.20 -17.55
CA ALA A 984 22.31 8.97 -17.21
C ALA A 984 21.22 8.91 -18.30
N LYS A 985 21.61 9.01 -19.59
CA LYS A 985 20.66 8.86 -20.71
C LYS A 985 20.01 7.48 -20.73
N ARG A 986 20.77 6.42 -20.47
CA ARG A 986 20.23 5.06 -20.42
C ARG A 986 19.29 4.86 -19.23
N ALA A 987 19.58 5.48 -18.09
CA ALA A 987 18.71 5.48 -16.93
C ALA A 987 17.35 6.12 -17.25
N LEU A 988 17.32 7.33 -17.82
CA LEU A 988 16.07 7.98 -18.22
C LEU A 988 15.25 7.16 -19.23
N LEU A 989 15.91 6.51 -20.20
CA LEU A 989 15.21 5.64 -21.15
C LEU A 989 14.65 4.37 -20.50
N ALA A 990 15.32 3.85 -19.48
CA ALA A 990 14.82 2.73 -18.69
C ALA A 990 13.60 3.16 -17.86
N GLU A 991 13.63 4.33 -17.23
CA GLU A 991 12.49 4.90 -16.49
C GLU A 991 11.29 5.18 -17.42
N ILE A 992 11.52 5.76 -18.62
CA ILE A 992 10.46 5.94 -19.62
C ILE A 992 9.86 4.58 -20.03
N LYS A 993 10.70 3.55 -20.20
CA LYS A 993 10.23 2.19 -20.53
C LYS A 993 9.39 1.61 -19.39
N GLU A 994 9.80 1.78 -18.14
CA GLU A 994 9.12 1.26 -16.97
C GLU A 994 7.76 1.93 -16.73
N LEU A 995 7.64 3.24 -17.00
CA LEU A 995 6.40 4.00 -16.78
C LEU A 995 5.44 3.95 -17.98
N ALA A 996 5.97 4.00 -19.21
CA ALA A 996 5.15 4.11 -20.41
C ALA A 996 5.13 2.86 -21.29
N GLY A 997 6.08 1.94 -21.15
CA GLY A 997 6.24 0.75 -21.99
C GLY A 997 7.25 0.91 -23.12
N GLU A 998 7.66 -0.23 -23.70
CA GLU A 998 8.68 -0.29 -24.76
C GLU A 998 8.30 0.56 -25.99
N ASN A 999 7.01 0.68 -26.28
CA ASN A 999 6.50 1.50 -27.38
C ASN A 999 6.92 2.97 -27.25
N ALA A 1000 6.97 3.54 -26.04
CA ALA A 1000 7.42 4.92 -25.84
C ALA A 1000 8.88 5.11 -26.26
N VAL A 1001 9.77 4.21 -25.83
CA VAL A 1001 11.19 4.23 -26.21
C VAL A 1001 11.37 3.97 -27.71
N ALA A 1002 10.58 3.06 -28.29
CA ALA A 1002 10.58 2.81 -29.73
C ALA A 1002 10.18 4.05 -30.55
N ILE A 1003 9.22 4.85 -30.08
CA ILE A 1003 8.83 6.12 -30.71
C ILE A 1003 9.99 7.12 -30.63
N VAL A 1004 10.62 7.29 -29.47
CA VAL A 1004 11.79 8.18 -29.31
C VAL A 1004 12.95 7.78 -30.23
N LYS A 1005 13.11 6.47 -30.48
CA LYS A 1005 14.14 5.93 -31.38
C LYS A 1005 13.83 6.09 -32.87
N THR A 1006 12.57 5.94 -33.26
CA THR A 1006 12.17 5.80 -34.68
C THR A 1006 11.37 6.98 -35.24
N ALA A 1007 10.91 7.88 -34.37
CA ALA A 1007 9.91 8.91 -34.67
C ALA A 1007 8.59 8.35 -35.23
N ARG A 1008 8.25 7.08 -34.95
CA ARG A 1008 7.05 6.41 -35.43
C ARG A 1008 6.33 5.70 -34.29
N ASP A 1009 5.03 5.93 -34.20
CA ASP A 1009 4.12 5.21 -33.30
C ASP A 1009 3.42 4.09 -34.09
N THR A 1010 3.80 2.84 -33.82
CA THR A 1010 3.22 1.64 -34.44
C THR A 1010 1.77 1.40 -34.00
N THR A 1011 1.37 1.92 -32.84
CA THR A 1011 0.00 1.77 -32.32
C THR A 1011 -1.02 2.54 -33.14
N LEU A 1012 -0.61 3.55 -33.91
CA LEU A 1012 -1.52 4.29 -34.80
C LEU A 1012 -2.18 3.39 -35.86
N ASP A 1013 -1.53 2.28 -36.22
CA ASP A 1013 -2.03 1.31 -37.20
C ASP A 1013 -2.92 0.22 -36.59
N THR A 1014 -2.69 -0.13 -35.33
CA THR A 1014 -3.35 -1.25 -34.62
C THR A 1014 -4.48 -0.77 -33.71
N ALA A 1015 -4.32 0.38 -33.04
CA ALA A 1015 -5.33 1.04 -32.21
C ALA A 1015 -6.05 2.13 -33.01
N CYS A 1016 -7.06 1.74 -33.79
CA CYS A 1016 -7.85 2.66 -34.62
C CYS A 1016 -9.34 2.30 -34.67
N ILE A 1017 -10.16 3.29 -35.01
CA ILE A 1017 -11.55 3.07 -35.41
C ILE A 1017 -11.56 2.87 -36.92
N ASP A 1018 -12.17 1.78 -37.38
CA ASP A 1018 -12.29 1.43 -38.79
C ASP A 1018 -13.76 1.19 -39.20
N GLN A 1019 -13.97 0.81 -40.46
CA GLN A 1019 -15.30 0.52 -40.97
C GLN A 1019 -16.04 -0.58 -40.17
N SER A 1020 -15.31 -1.57 -39.65
CA SER A 1020 -15.91 -2.67 -38.89
C SER A 1020 -16.44 -2.18 -37.54
N THR A 1021 -15.67 -1.35 -36.84
CA THR A 1021 -16.06 -0.75 -35.56
C THR A 1021 -17.30 0.16 -35.71
N VAL A 1022 -17.36 0.95 -36.79
CA VAL A 1022 -18.55 1.77 -37.10
C VAL A 1022 -19.76 0.90 -37.45
N ALA A 1023 -19.57 -0.21 -38.18
CA ALA A 1023 -20.65 -1.14 -38.47
C ALA A 1023 -21.21 -1.80 -37.20
N ILE A 1024 -20.35 -2.14 -36.23
CA ILE A 1024 -20.77 -2.65 -34.91
C ILE A 1024 -21.64 -1.64 -34.18
N ALA A 1025 -21.33 -0.33 -34.27
CA ALA A 1025 -22.10 0.72 -33.60
C ALA A 1025 -23.58 0.77 -34.04
N GLY A 1026 -23.87 0.33 -35.27
CA GLY A 1026 -25.22 0.22 -35.83
C GLY A 1026 -25.98 -1.06 -35.46
N MET A 1027 -25.35 -2.03 -34.78
CA MET A 1027 -25.98 -3.31 -34.38
C MET A 1027 -26.86 -3.16 -33.13
N ALA A 1028 -27.66 -4.19 -32.81
CA ALA A 1028 -28.42 -4.22 -31.56
C ALA A 1028 -27.48 -4.34 -30.34
N LYS A 1029 -27.84 -3.73 -29.20
CA LYS A 1029 -26.97 -3.65 -27.99
C LYS A 1029 -26.43 -5.01 -27.53
N ALA A 1030 -27.26 -6.06 -27.52
CA ALA A 1030 -26.83 -7.40 -27.14
C ALA A 1030 -25.78 -8.01 -28.10
N GLN A 1031 -25.86 -7.68 -29.40
CA GLN A 1031 -24.86 -8.11 -30.39
C GLN A 1031 -23.56 -7.31 -30.25
N GLN A 1032 -23.67 -6.01 -29.93
CA GLN A 1032 -22.51 -5.19 -29.60
C GLN A 1032 -21.79 -5.80 -28.39
N GLU A 1033 -22.49 -6.03 -27.27
CA GLU A 1033 -21.91 -6.62 -26.06
C GLU A 1033 -21.21 -7.95 -26.34
N ALA A 1034 -21.84 -8.86 -27.09
CA ALA A 1034 -21.24 -10.16 -27.44
C ALA A 1034 -19.98 -10.03 -28.30
N LEU A 1035 -19.98 -9.18 -29.33
CA LEU A 1035 -18.79 -8.96 -30.15
C LEU A 1035 -17.68 -8.27 -29.36
N LEU A 1036 -18.02 -7.28 -28.55
CA LEU A 1036 -17.07 -6.57 -27.71
C LEU A 1036 -16.46 -7.46 -26.64
N GLU A 1037 -17.22 -8.40 -26.09
CA GLU A 1037 -16.67 -9.42 -25.20
C GLU A 1037 -15.66 -10.32 -25.93
N MET A 1038 -15.95 -10.72 -27.17
CA MET A 1038 -14.98 -11.48 -27.98
C MET A 1038 -13.72 -10.67 -28.30
N PHE A 1039 -13.84 -9.38 -28.61
CA PHE A 1039 -12.71 -8.50 -28.94
C PHE A 1039 -11.86 -8.09 -27.72
N PHE A 1040 -12.49 -7.86 -26.56
CA PHE A 1040 -11.85 -7.26 -25.38
C PHE A 1040 -11.73 -8.19 -24.16
N SER A 1041 -12.08 -9.47 -24.28
CA SER A 1041 -11.96 -10.46 -23.20
C SER A 1041 -10.59 -10.45 -22.51
N ARG A 1042 -9.52 -10.03 -23.20
CA ARG A 1042 -8.13 -10.07 -22.72
C ARG A 1042 -7.56 -8.71 -22.29
N SER A 1043 -7.99 -7.60 -22.89
CA SER A 1043 -7.35 -6.29 -22.69
C SER A 1043 -7.80 -5.57 -21.41
N LYS A 1044 -8.88 -6.03 -20.76
CA LYS A 1044 -9.56 -5.28 -19.69
C LYS A 1044 -9.23 -5.72 -18.26
N ILE A 1045 -8.56 -6.86 -18.06
CA ILE A 1045 -8.57 -7.50 -16.73
C ILE A 1045 -7.35 -7.11 -15.88
N VAL A 1046 -6.17 -6.98 -16.50
CA VAL A 1046 -4.91 -6.59 -15.83
C VAL A 1046 -4.49 -5.21 -16.32
N PRO A 1047 -4.24 -4.22 -15.43
CA PRO A 1047 -3.81 -2.89 -15.84
C PRO A 1047 -2.43 -2.92 -16.54
N GLY A 1048 -2.36 -2.39 -17.78
CA GLY A 1048 -1.11 -2.29 -18.57
C GLY A 1048 -0.39 -0.94 -18.47
N LEU A 1049 0.72 -0.76 -19.21
CA LEU A 1049 1.40 0.53 -19.37
C LEU A 1049 0.67 1.42 -20.38
N ILE A 1050 0.79 2.74 -20.25
CA ILE A 1050 -0.04 3.68 -21.01
C ILE A 1050 0.18 3.60 -22.54
N MET A 1051 1.38 3.24 -22.99
CA MET A 1051 1.70 3.09 -24.43
C MET A 1051 1.62 1.65 -24.93
N ASP A 1052 1.20 0.69 -24.11
CA ASP A 1052 0.99 -0.68 -24.57
C ASP A 1052 -0.16 -0.77 -25.57
N ASP A 1053 -0.04 -1.66 -26.56
CA ASP A 1053 -1.01 -1.83 -27.65
C ASP A 1053 -2.45 -2.04 -27.13
N GLY A 1054 -2.61 -2.84 -26.07
CA GLY A 1054 -3.91 -3.12 -25.46
C GLY A 1054 -4.56 -1.88 -24.84
N ASN A 1055 -3.79 -1.10 -24.08
CA ASN A 1055 -4.26 0.14 -23.46
C ASN A 1055 -4.56 1.22 -24.50
N ARG A 1056 -3.70 1.36 -25.51
CA ARG A 1056 -3.92 2.29 -26.63
C ARG A 1056 -5.19 1.93 -27.40
N LEU A 1057 -5.46 0.64 -27.62
CA LEU A 1057 -6.70 0.17 -28.24
C LEU A 1057 -7.92 0.48 -27.37
N LEU A 1058 -7.87 0.23 -26.06
CA LEU A 1058 -8.95 0.55 -25.13
C LEU A 1058 -9.26 2.04 -25.09
N ALA A 1059 -8.24 2.90 -25.02
CA ALA A 1059 -8.37 4.35 -25.03
C ALA A 1059 -9.06 4.84 -26.32
N VAL A 1060 -8.68 4.30 -27.48
CA VAL A 1060 -9.35 4.60 -28.75
C VAL A 1060 -10.78 4.07 -28.75
N PHE A 1061 -11.00 2.87 -28.22
CA PHE A 1061 -12.32 2.24 -28.19
C PHE A 1061 -13.28 2.92 -27.20
N GLU A 1062 -12.80 3.63 -26.19
CA GLU A 1062 -13.65 4.43 -25.32
C GLU A 1062 -14.50 5.44 -26.12
N THR A 1063 -13.99 5.92 -27.27
CA THR A 1063 -14.77 6.75 -28.20
C THR A 1063 -16.04 6.07 -28.70
N PHE A 1064 -16.03 4.75 -28.87
CA PHE A 1064 -17.23 3.97 -29.20
C PHE A 1064 -18.24 4.00 -28.06
N ASN A 1065 -17.79 3.84 -26.81
CA ASN A 1065 -18.67 3.85 -25.63
C ASN A 1065 -19.28 5.25 -25.39
N LYS A 1066 -18.50 6.31 -25.65
CA LYS A 1066 -18.87 7.72 -25.47
C LYS A 1066 -19.40 8.41 -26.73
N ARG A 1067 -19.68 7.65 -27.79
CA ARG A 1067 -20.04 8.16 -29.13
C ARG A 1067 -21.15 9.20 -29.18
N VAL A 1068 -22.14 9.10 -28.29
CA VAL A 1068 -23.27 10.05 -28.24
C VAL A 1068 -22.79 11.44 -27.77
N GLU A 1069 -22.06 11.47 -26.67
CA GLU A 1069 -21.48 12.70 -26.09
C GLU A 1069 -20.47 13.33 -27.07
N LEU A 1070 -19.65 12.49 -27.72
CA LEU A 1070 -18.64 12.94 -28.68
C LEU A 1070 -19.26 13.51 -29.97
N ASN A 1071 -20.35 12.93 -30.49
CA ASN A 1071 -21.06 13.47 -31.64
C ASN A 1071 -21.60 14.87 -31.36
N GLU A 1072 -22.17 15.08 -30.17
CA GLU A 1072 -22.67 16.39 -29.76
C GLU A 1072 -21.52 17.41 -29.67
N LEU A 1073 -20.42 17.05 -29.02
CA LEU A 1073 -19.26 17.92 -28.85
C LEU A 1073 -18.61 18.32 -30.18
N LEU A 1074 -18.37 17.35 -31.07
CA LEU A 1074 -17.72 17.61 -32.37
C LEU A 1074 -18.58 18.50 -33.27
N ALA A 1075 -19.91 18.40 -33.17
CA ALA A 1075 -20.85 19.23 -33.90
C ALA A 1075 -20.90 20.67 -33.36
N SER A 1076 -20.85 20.86 -32.04
CA SER A 1076 -21.04 22.17 -31.40
C SER A 1076 -19.77 23.03 -31.35
N GLU A 1077 -18.59 22.43 -31.21
CA GLU A 1077 -17.34 23.16 -30.89
C GLU A 1077 -16.43 23.40 -32.12
N GLY A 1078 -16.84 23.01 -33.33
CA GLY A 1078 -16.08 23.29 -34.57
C GLY A 1078 -14.69 22.63 -34.65
N LEU A 1079 -14.42 21.64 -33.78
CA LEU A 1079 -13.11 20.98 -33.63
C LEU A 1079 -12.58 20.36 -34.92
N ILE A 1080 -13.47 19.77 -35.74
CA ILE A 1080 -13.10 19.17 -37.03
C ILE A 1080 -12.47 20.22 -37.97
N LYS A 1081 -13.06 21.43 -38.04
CA LYS A 1081 -12.55 22.50 -38.91
C LYS A 1081 -11.19 23.00 -38.44
N SER A 1082 -10.98 23.10 -37.12
CA SER A 1082 -9.70 23.45 -36.52
C SER A 1082 -8.64 22.38 -36.81
N ALA A 1083 -8.98 21.10 -36.62
CA ALA A 1083 -8.10 19.97 -36.93
C ALA A 1083 -7.70 19.94 -38.41
N VAL A 1084 -8.63 20.10 -39.36
CA VAL A 1084 -8.31 20.17 -40.81
C VAL A 1084 -7.36 21.33 -41.13
N THR A 1085 -7.54 22.46 -40.45
CA THR A 1085 -6.66 23.63 -40.63
C THR A 1085 -5.26 23.35 -40.10
N LEU A 1086 -5.15 22.74 -38.92
CA LEU A 1086 -3.87 22.35 -38.31
C LEU A 1086 -3.18 21.22 -39.09
N LEU A 1087 -3.93 20.28 -39.66
CA LEU A 1087 -3.40 19.24 -40.54
C LEU A 1087 -2.75 19.83 -41.81
N ARG A 1088 -3.29 20.95 -42.34
CA ARG A 1088 -2.65 21.69 -43.43
C ARG A 1088 -1.34 22.35 -42.98
N THR A 1089 -1.29 22.86 -41.74
CA THR A 1089 -0.07 23.42 -41.14
C THR A 1089 1.00 22.34 -40.97
N LEU A 1090 0.65 21.18 -40.43
CA LEU A 1090 1.52 19.99 -40.32
C LEU A 1090 2.15 19.67 -41.68
N ARG A 1091 1.34 19.60 -42.75
CA ARG A 1091 1.82 19.34 -44.11
C ARG A 1091 2.81 20.38 -44.64
N SER A 1092 2.61 21.65 -44.29
CA SER A 1092 3.52 22.72 -44.73
C SER A 1092 4.83 22.74 -43.95
N THR A 1093 4.84 22.27 -42.70
CA THR A 1093 6.04 22.25 -41.86
C THR A 1093 6.86 20.97 -42.08
N ASP A 1094 6.24 19.78 -42.04
CA ASP A 1094 6.93 18.50 -42.23
C ASP A 1094 6.00 17.44 -42.86
N LYS A 1095 6.47 16.78 -43.93
CA LYS A 1095 5.68 15.76 -44.66
C LYS A 1095 5.51 14.46 -43.87
N ASN A 1096 6.48 14.08 -43.05
CA ASN A 1096 6.43 12.88 -42.22
C ASN A 1096 5.40 13.04 -41.11
N LEU A 1097 5.36 14.19 -40.43
CA LEU A 1097 4.31 14.49 -39.44
C LEU A 1097 2.91 14.44 -40.03
N TYR A 1098 2.74 14.98 -41.24
CA TYR A 1098 1.46 14.86 -41.97
C TYR A 1098 1.11 13.41 -42.29
N SER A 1099 2.08 12.57 -42.68
CA SER A 1099 1.81 11.15 -42.92
C SER A 1099 1.38 10.42 -41.65
N LEU A 1100 2.02 10.67 -40.51
CA LEU A 1100 1.66 10.06 -39.21
C LEU A 1100 0.25 10.46 -38.77
N ALA A 1101 -0.07 11.76 -38.84
CA ALA A 1101 -1.41 12.27 -38.49
C ALA A 1101 -2.52 11.70 -39.39
N ARG A 1102 -2.17 11.23 -40.59
CA ARG A 1102 -3.12 10.69 -41.57
C ARG A 1102 -3.42 9.20 -41.40
N ILE A 1103 -2.56 8.43 -40.71
CA ILE A 1103 -2.71 6.97 -40.55
C ILE A 1103 -4.12 6.62 -40.05
N ARG A 1104 -4.56 7.22 -38.93
CA ARG A 1104 -5.90 6.99 -38.37
C ARG A 1104 -7.04 7.44 -39.30
N PHE A 1105 -6.82 8.48 -40.10
CA PHE A 1105 -7.81 8.95 -41.08
C PHE A 1105 -7.95 7.97 -42.25
N ASP A 1106 -6.86 7.41 -42.74
CA ASP A 1106 -6.88 6.44 -43.84
C ASP A 1106 -7.54 5.10 -43.42
N LYS A 1107 -7.58 4.75 -42.12
CA LYS A 1107 -8.34 3.60 -41.58
C LYS A 1107 -9.85 3.77 -41.64
N LEU A 1108 -10.33 5.01 -41.78
CA LEU A 1108 -11.75 5.33 -41.93
C LEU A 1108 -12.21 5.30 -43.41
N ASP A 1109 -11.38 4.79 -44.33
CA ASP A 1109 -11.80 4.63 -45.73
C ASP A 1109 -13.06 3.77 -45.83
N GLY A 1110 -14.06 4.25 -46.57
CA GLY A 1110 -15.39 3.62 -46.65
C GLY A 1110 -16.39 3.97 -45.54
N VAL A 1111 -16.04 4.84 -44.57
CA VAL A 1111 -16.97 5.40 -43.56
C VAL A 1111 -17.47 6.77 -44.02
N ASP A 1112 -18.79 6.99 -44.00
CA ASP A 1112 -19.34 8.34 -44.22
C ASP A 1112 -19.24 9.18 -42.94
N THR A 1113 -18.09 9.83 -42.76
CA THR A 1113 -17.81 10.70 -41.61
C THR A 1113 -18.55 12.05 -41.66
N ASN A 1114 -19.33 12.32 -42.71
CA ASN A 1114 -20.23 13.49 -42.77
C ASN A 1114 -21.62 13.17 -42.19
N ALA A 1115 -21.95 11.89 -42.05
CA ALA A 1115 -23.19 11.46 -41.42
C ALA A 1115 -23.13 11.75 -39.90
N PRO A 1116 -24.13 12.44 -39.32
CA PRO A 1116 -24.10 12.84 -37.90
C PRO A 1116 -23.87 11.68 -36.92
N GLU A 1117 -24.38 10.49 -37.24
CA GLU A 1117 -24.24 9.27 -36.44
C GLU A 1117 -22.80 8.72 -36.40
N ASN A 1118 -21.95 9.09 -37.36
CA ASN A 1118 -20.59 8.56 -37.51
C ASN A 1118 -19.49 9.57 -37.15
N MET A 1119 -19.83 10.83 -36.84
CA MET A 1119 -18.83 11.88 -36.62
C MET A 1119 -17.84 11.56 -35.48
N TRP A 1120 -18.29 10.85 -34.45
CA TRP A 1120 -17.49 10.40 -33.31
C TRP A 1120 -16.27 9.57 -33.74
N SER A 1121 -16.31 8.90 -34.89
CA SER A 1121 -15.18 8.11 -35.39
C SER A 1121 -13.96 8.97 -35.76
N LEU A 1122 -14.15 10.28 -35.94
CA LEU A 1122 -13.06 11.24 -36.17
C LEU A 1122 -12.36 11.68 -34.88
N THR A 1123 -12.89 11.34 -33.69
CA THR A 1123 -12.32 11.73 -32.39
C THR A 1123 -10.82 11.39 -32.27
N PRO A 1124 -10.36 10.15 -32.57
CA PRO A 1124 -8.94 9.80 -32.52
C PRO A 1124 -8.05 10.57 -33.51
N VAL A 1125 -8.61 11.02 -34.63
CA VAL A 1125 -7.88 11.84 -35.61
C VAL A 1125 -7.74 13.28 -35.10
N VAL A 1126 -8.83 13.84 -34.57
CA VAL A 1126 -8.85 15.21 -34.02
C VAL A 1126 -7.89 15.33 -32.83
N SER A 1127 -7.93 14.38 -31.90
CA SER A 1127 -7.02 14.33 -30.74
C SER A 1127 -5.54 14.36 -31.15
N LEU A 1128 -5.11 13.42 -32.00
CA LEU A 1128 -3.73 13.32 -32.46
C LEU A 1128 -3.25 14.59 -33.19
N VAL A 1129 -4.07 15.18 -34.05
CA VAL A 1129 -3.72 16.41 -34.79
C VAL A 1129 -3.52 17.59 -33.84
N LEU A 1130 -4.37 17.72 -32.82
CA LEU A 1130 -4.26 18.78 -31.81
C LEU A 1130 -3.02 18.58 -30.93
N ALA A 1131 -2.75 17.33 -30.50
CA ALA A 1131 -1.56 16.99 -29.73
C ALA A 1131 -0.27 17.30 -30.50
N LEU A 1132 -0.15 16.85 -31.76
CA LEU A 1132 0.99 17.15 -32.62
C LEU A 1132 1.18 18.66 -32.81
N ALA A 1133 0.11 19.40 -33.09
CA ALA A 1133 0.19 20.86 -33.24
C ALA A 1133 0.64 21.56 -31.94
N ALA A 1134 0.16 21.12 -30.78
CA ALA A 1134 0.54 21.66 -29.49
C ALA A 1134 2.02 21.41 -29.17
N ARG A 1135 2.51 20.18 -29.37
CA ARG A 1135 3.92 19.83 -29.11
C ARG A 1135 4.87 20.45 -30.15
N MET A 1136 4.45 20.62 -31.40
CA MET A 1136 5.19 21.42 -32.38
C MET A 1136 5.37 22.87 -31.92
N HIS A 1137 4.33 23.48 -31.34
CA HIS A 1137 4.44 24.83 -30.79
C HIS A 1137 5.39 24.86 -29.58
N ALA A 1138 5.24 23.91 -28.65
CA ALA A 1138 6.12 23.79 -27.47
C ALA A 1138 7.60 23.72 -27.85
N HIS A 1139 7.92 22.96 -28.91
CA HIS A 1139 9.31 22.77 -29.37
C HIS A 1139 9.76 23.74 -30.46
N GLY A 1140 8.95 24.74 -30.83
CA GLY A 1140 9.34 25.83 -31.74
C GLY A 1140 9.26 25.51 -33.23
N PHE A 1141 8.57 24.45 -33.65
CA PHE A 1141 8.33 24.11 -35.07
C PHE A 1141 7.31 25.04 -35.74
N ILE A 1142 6.39 25.63 -34.96
CA ILE A 1142 5.41 26.62 -35.43
C ILE A 1142 5.31 27.79 -34.46
N SER A 1143 5.09 29.00 -34.97
CA SER A 1143 5.01 30.24 -34.19
C SER A 1143 3.58 30.80 -34.04
N SER A 1144 2.60 30.25 -34.74
CA SER A 1144 1.21 30.72 -34.73
C SER A 1144 0.30 29.76 -33.94
N ASN A 1145 -0.43 30.29 -32.96
CA ASN A 1145 -1.30 29.54 -32.05
C ASN A 1145 -2.80 29.82 -32.21
N LYS A 1146 -3.23 30.80 -33.03
CA LYS A 1146 -4.64 31.27 -33.07
C LYS A 1146 -5.68 30.16 -33.30
N THR A 1147 -5.41 29.23 -34.22
CA THR A 1147 -6.33 28.10 -34.47
C THR A 1147 -6.36 27.14 -33.28
N LEU A 1148 -5.20 26.89 -32.67
CA LEU A 1148 -5.08 26.05 -31.47
C LEU A 1148 -5.80 26.71 -30.28
N ASP A 1149 -5.69 28.04 -30.10
CA ASP A 1149 -6.43 28.82 -29.09
C ASP A 1149 -7.94 28.66 -29.23
N SER A 1150 -8.45 28.78 -30.46
CA SER A 1150 -9.89 28.62 -30.71
C SER A 1150 -10.37 27.19 -30.45
N ALA A 1151 -9.50 26.18 -30.55
CA ALA A 1151 -9.85 24.78 -30.33
C ALA A 1151 -9.71 24.34 -28.86
N THR A 1152 -8.94 25.05 -28.03
CA THR A 1152 -8.63 24.68 -26.65
C THR A 1152 -9.87 24.37 -25.79
N PRO A 1153 -10.95 25.19 -25.76
CA PRO A 1153 -12.12 24.88 -24.93
C PRO A 1153 -12.82 23.58 -25.34
N GLY A 1154 -12.95 23.34 -26.65
CA GLY A 1154 -13.54 22.10 -27.16
C GLY A 1154 -12.63 20.89 -26.95
N TRP A 1155 -11.31 21.06 -27.07
CA TRP A 1155 -10.34 19.99 -26.83
C TRP A 1155 -10.27 19.60 -25.35
N ALA A 1156 -10.36 20.57 -24.43
CA ALA A 1156 -10.43 20.30 -22.99
C ALA A 1156 -11.66 19.43 -22.64
N LYS A 1157 -12.84 19.79 -23.18
CA LYS A 1157 -14.06 18.96 -23.04
C LYS A 1157 -13.92 17.57 -23.67
N LEU A 1158 -13.21 17.46 -24.80
CA LEU A 1158 -12.93 16.17 -25.43
C LEU A 1158 -12.06 15.31 -24.51
N ALA A 1159 -11.06 15.91 -23.88
CA ALA A 1159 -10.18 15.24 -22.93
C ALA A 1159 -10.91 14.82 -21.65
N ASP A 1160 -11.93 15.56 -21.19
CA ASP A 1160 -12.80 15.14 -20.08
C ASP A 1160 -13.68 13.91 -20.42
N ILE A 1161 -13.95 13.66 -21.71
CA ILE A 1161 -14.78 12.53 -22.17
C ILE A 1161 -13.94 11.28 -22.48
N VAL A 1162 -12.75 11.46 -23.08
CA VAL A 1162 -11.82 10.39 -23.48
C VAL A 1162 -10.37 10.73 -23.05
N PRO A 1163 -10.09 10.72 -21.73
CA PRO A 1163 -8.82 11.19 -21.18
C PRO A 1163 -7.62 10.37 -21.66
N ASP A 1164 -7.71 9.03 -21.62
CA ASP A 1164 -6.58 8.15 -21.96
C ASP A 1164 -6.14 8.29 -23.42
N LEU A 1165 -7.09 8.59 -24.32
CA LEU A 1165 -6.80 8.86 -25.72
C LEU A 1165 -5.94 10.12 -25.87
N VAL A 1166 -6.36 11.21 -25.21
CA VAL A 1166 -5.65 12.50 -25.26
C VAL A 1166 -4.29 12.39 -24.61
N THR A 1167 -4.20 11.73 -23.46
CA THR A 1167 -2.94 11.51 -22.73
C THR A 1167 -1.93 10.73 -23.56
N GLY A 1168 -2.32 9.58 -24.11
CA GLY A 1168 -1.40 8.79 -24.93
C GLY A 1168 -1.04 9.49 -26.25
N ASP A 1169 -1.95 10.29 -26.83
CA ASP A 1169 -1.65 11.11 -28.00
C ASP A 1169 -0.68 12.27 -27.68
N LEU A 1170 -0.73 12.84 -26.47
CA LEU A 1170 0.23 13.85 -26.00
C LEU A 1170 1.63 13.27 -25.82
N ILE A 1171 1.76 12.11 -25.15
CA ILE A 1171 3.05 11.41 -24.99
C ILE A 1171 3.64 11.05 -26.36
N ALA A 1172 2.83 10.41 -27.22
CA ALA A 1172 3.26 10.02 -28.55
C ALA A 1172 3.70 11.24 -29.37
N ALA A 1173 2.92 12.32 -29.36
CA ALA A 1173 3.25 13.54 -30.06
C ALA A 1173 4.58 14.16 -29.57
N ASP A 1174 4.82 14.20 -28.26
CA ASP A 1174 6.04 14.78 -27.73
C ASP A 1174 7.28 13.95 -28.10
N ALA A 1175 7.20 12.63 -27.92
CA ALA A 1175 8.26 11.70 -28.30
C ALA A 1175 8.59 11.76 -29.80
N ILE A 1176 7.57 11.83 -30.68
CA ILE A 1176 7.76 11.99 -32.13
C ILE A 1176 8.49 13.31 -32.43
N ILE A 1177 8.05 14.42 -31.84
CA ILE A 1177 8.63 15.74 -32.10
C ILE A 1177 10.08 15.81 -31.61
N LEU A 1178 10.40 15.24 -30.45
CA LEU A 1178 11.77 15.16 -29.94
C LEU A 1178 12.67 14.32 -30.85
N ALA A 1179 12.22 13.12 -31.24
CA ALA A 1179 12.97 12.24 -32.14
C ALA A 1179 13.26 12.89 -33.51
N MET A 1180 12.31 13.70 -34.02
CA MET A 1180 12.49 14.44 -35.27
C MET A 1180 13.41 15.65 -35.13
N LYS A 1181 13.33 16.37 -34.01
CA LYS A 1181 14.16 17.54 -33.71
C LYS A 1181 15.62 17.14 -33.46
N LYS A 1182 15.86 15.99 -32.83
CA LYS A 1182 17.18 15.48 -32.44
C LYS A 1182 17.34 14.01 -32.84
N PRO A 1183 17.75 13.73 -34.09
CA PRO A 1183 18.00 12.36 -34.53
C PRO A 1183 19.08 11.68 -33.66
N GLY A 1184 18.76 10.55 -33.04
CA GLY A 1184 19.69 9.84 -32.13
C GLY A 1184 19.55 10.18 -30.65
N ILE A 1185 18.45 10.86 -30.27
CA ILE A 1185 18.14 11.19 -28.86
C ILE A 1185 17.94 9.95 -27.97
N ALA A 1186 17.55 8.79 -28.54
CA ALA A 1186 17.51 7.48 -27.88
C ALA A 1186 18.87 6.79 -27.76
#